data_AF-A0A3A8G3H9-F1
#
_entry.id   AF-A0A3A8G3H9-F1
#
_cell.length_a   1.000
_cell.length_b   1.000
_cell.length_c   1.000
_cell.angle_alpha   90.00
_cell.angle_beta   90.00
_cell.angle_gamma   90.00
#
_symmetry.space_group_name_H-M   'P 1'
#
loop_
_entity.id
_entity.type
_entity.pdbx_description
1 polymer ?
#
loop_
_entity_poly.entity_id
_entity_poly.type
_entity_poly.pdbx_seq_one_letter_code
_entity_poly.pdbx_strand_id
1 'polypeptide(L)'
;MQAMAKWGALLVVLWLGLGGCSDAGRPGAGVSPKQGSRAQALAAGEARLLRDIHPGTAGTIYGKGGGEGLRVGRTLFYFASDPNNGAELWKSDGTPEGTVLVKDIRPGPNGSNLAYFVELDGILYFTANDHAGNELWRSDGTSEGTWRVKDIAPGPDSGGLSFLTRVGHQLFFTRTTELWKSDGTEAGTVLVRSFAGSNWETIGESAAVGGTLFFSANEAGYGWELWKSDGTPEGTVLVKDIQPGTGHSQPGNMRDVKGTLFFTANDGVHSTELWKSDGTPEGTVLIADASPGVGSLDVYNPGVVGGTYYFASHGLKGEGVELWKSDGTPEGTGMLKDIKEGSGSNPDDFIELNGVALFSAEGQGIGEELWRTDGTPGGTVLVKDIWPGGYSSSPLSYTRVVLDGVLYFAANDGVSGNELWRTDGTSEGTWRVKDIHPGSESSGLSKLLVLDGRLYFFASDPAVGSELWTSDGTEAGTVRLTYRGPSTVGSMSQPFVDMGGTVFFSADDGVHGNELWKSDGTPEGTVMVKDISPGLASSTVAGFSRVGETLFFIAHTPASGYELWKSDGSEAGTVMVKEIGPGTEWCSCNMLGAYQGLFYFVANDGVSGVDLWRTDGTAEGTVKVHDWPNSEASGLFRNPVQMEGILYFIRLTALWRTDGTDAGTWMVKQLNSDWSSDAYPLTAVGNRLFFRASDSDFGYGPELWMSDGTPEGTAQVKDLWPGRNGSKPSSLVGLNGRVYFAANDGVSGNELWTSDGTPEGTVKVKELVPGYVGTGPMLLTRVGGTLYFAATDASGAPALWKSDGTEAGTVRVRGPMPGLLGTGDPISFLALEPEGMLLFAAADAASGVEVWRTDGTEAGTVRITDIVPGPGSSRPRMLTRSGNRIFLSANDGWTGFEPWLIPWRAVTGPVPPTVTCPKDVTAEAANAAGADVSLPEARASDDAAPPRVTYSPESGSTFPLGDTLVSVTAHDEEELTATCAFHVLVRDTTAPQLTCPEDVSVTVEAEAVHTVEFPPATAVDLVTASPVLTYSRDSGSTFPPGTTPITVTAEDAAGNRATCDFQVSVNVKPAPFDAGTEPDAGTQEPDAGTQTPDAGVSPIPDPEGRGCGCAAGSGAPASAVWWMLGLLGAMAARRRSIS
;
A
#
# COMPACT_ATOMS: atom_id res chain seq x y z
N MET A 1 77.08 -4.71 -13.48
CA MET A 1 76.07 -4.75 -14.55
C MET A 1 74.69 -4.84 -13.91
N GLN A 2 73.69 -4.15 -14.49
CA GLN A 2 72.22 -4.26 -14.33
C GLN A 2 71.54 -4.68 -13.00
N ALA A 3 70.51 -3.88 -12.64
CA ALA A 3 69.29 -4.17 -11.85
C ALA A 3 69.45 -4.77 -10.42
N MET A 4 69.15 -4.05 -9.33
CA MET A 4 67.87 -3.46 -8.85
C MET A 4 66.84 -4.49 -8.32
N ALA A 5 66.16 -4.29 -7.18
CA ALA A 5 66.53 -3.75 -5.85
C ALA A 5 65.41 -4.09 -4.85
N LYS A 6 65.73 -4.42 -3.58
CA LYS A 6 64.78 -4.55 -2.45
C LYS A 6 65.46 -4.16 -1.12
N TRP A 7 64.64 -3.79 -0.12
CA TRP A 7 64.93 -3.69 1.33
C TRP A 7 65.67 -2.45 1.88
N GLY A 8 65.35 -2.10 3.15
CA GLY A 8 65.95 -1.03 3.98
C GLY A 8 65.16 0.30 3.94
N ALA A 9 64.36 0.76 4.92
CA ALA A 9 64.12 0.50 6.36
C ALA A 9 64.84 1.43 7.39
N LEU A 10 64.06 1.86 8.40
CA LEU A 10 64.41 2.41 9.73
C LEU A 10 64.66 3.94 9.96
N LEU A 11 63.68 4.55 10.67
CA LEU A 11 63.69 5.56 11.76
C LEU A 11 64.64 6.80 11.83
N VAL A 12 63.98 7.97 12.00
CA VAL A 12 64.16 9.02 13.06
C VAL A 12 65.48 9.82 13.20
N VAL A 13 65.34 11.16 13.08
CA VAL A 13 66.00 12.20 13.93
C VAL A 13 65.00 13.37 14.18
N LEU A 14 65.18 14.12 15.29
CA LEU A 14 64.34 15.22 15.80
C LEU A 14 64.73 16.64 15.30
N TRP A 15 63.78 17.61 15.44
CA TRP A 15 63.91 19.06 15.82
C TRP A 15 65.00 19.96 15.18
N LEU A 16 64.89 21.28 14.96
CA LEU A 16 63.93 22.41 15.14
C LEU A 16 64.01 23.24 13.81
N GLY A 17 63.14 24.19 13.43
CA GLY A 17 62.22 25.05 14.17
C GLY A 17 62.69 26.51 14.17
N LEU A 18 62.25 27.37 13.23
CA LEU A 18 62.25 28.86 13.31
C LEU A 18 61.64 29.54 12.06
N GLY A 19 60.67 30.46 12.28
CA GLY A 19 60.52 31.72 11.52
C GLY A 19 59.67 31.78 10.23
N GLY A 20 58.70 32.70 10.21
CA GLY A 20 58.22 33.38 8.99
C GLY A 20 56.75 33.14 8.60
N CYS A 21 55.90 34.16 8.73
CA CYS A 21 54.56 34.19 8.13
C CYS A 21 54.60 34.81 6.72
N SER A 22 53.84 34.26 5.75
CA SER A 22 53.25 34.96 4.59
C SER A 22 52.25 34.02 3.88
N ASP A 23 51.30 34.60 3.16
CA ASP A 23 50.17 33.90 2.53
C ASP A 23 50.42 33.24 1.15
N ALA A 24 49.40 32.46 0.75
CA ALA A 24 48.97 32.12 -0.61
C ALA A 24 49.66 30.98 -1.38
N GLY A 25 48.82 30.19 -2.09
CA GLY A 25 49.22 29.45 -3.30
C GLY A 25 49.37 27.92 -3.18
N ARG A 26 48.28 27.18 -2.94
CA ARG A 26 48.17 25.78 -3.40
C ARG A 26 47.69 25.72 -4.86
N PRO A 27 48.24 24.81 -5.67
CA PRO A 27 47.35 23.97 -6.49
C PRO A 27 47.76 22.47 -6.48
N GLY A 28 46.79 21.60 -6.76
CA GLY A 28 47.04 20.23 -7.21
C GLY A 28 47.24 19.16 -6.13
N ALA A 29 46.13 18.56 -5.68
CA ALA A 29 46.10 17.20 -5.13
C ALA A 29 45.05 16.40 -5.92
N GLY A 30 45.40 15.20 -6.39
CA GLY A 30 44.51 14.37 -7.21
C GLY A 30 43.48 13.59 -6.40
N VAL A 31 42.33 13.33 -7.02
CA VAL A 31 41.22 12.55 -6.43
C VAL A 31 41.63 11.08 -6.22
N SER A 32 41.14 10.45 -5.14
CA SER A 32 41.18 9.00 -4.92
C SER A 32 39.77 8.44 -4.68
N PRO A 33 39.35 7.33 -5.32
CA PRO A 33 37.97 6.87 -5.27
C PRO A 33 37.64 6.08 -3.99
N LYS A 34 36.70 6.58 -3.17
CA LYS A 34 36.11 5.89 -2.01
C LYS A 34 34.69 6.39 -1.68
N GLN A 35 33.72 6.19 -2.57
CA GLN A 35 32.33 6.63 -2.33
C GLN A 35 31.26 5.63 -2.83
N GLY A 36 31.65 4.39 -3.15
CA GLY A 36 30.76 3.38 -3.77
C GLY A 36 30.82 2.00 -3.11
N SER A 37 31.02 1.92 -1.79
CA SER A 37 31.19 0.61 -1.12
C SER A 37 30.84 0.58 0.38
N ARG A 38 29.87 1.38 0.85
CA ARG A 38 29.41 1.29 2.25
C ARG A 38 27.96 1.61 2.56
N ALA A 39 27.12 1.68 1.53
CA ALA A 39 25.79 1.10 1.64
C ALA A 39 25.96 -0.40 2.02
N GLN A 40 25.62 -0.82 3.25
CA GLN A 40 25.70 -2.25 3.57
C GLN A 40 24.63 -3.02 2.80
N ALA A 41 25.05 -4.02 2.03
CA ALA A 41 24.18 -4.86 1.21
C ALA A 41 23.41 -5.90 2.06
N LEU A 42 22.43 -5.39 2.79
CA LEU A 42 21.36 -6.12 3.46
C LEU A 42 20.39 -6.72 2.43
N ALA A 43 19.54 -7.64 2.88
CA ALA A 43 19.06 -8.71 1.99
C ALA A 43 18.06 -8.20 0.93
N ALA A 44 18.03 -8.85 -0.23
CA ALA A 44 17.11 -8.50 -1.31
C ALA A 44 15.68 -8.98 -0.96
N GLY A 45 14.82 -8.06 -0.52
CA GLY A 45 13.49 -8.41 0.02
C GLY A 45 13.31 -8.06 1.48
N GLU A 46 14.41 -7.75 2.15
CA GLU A 46 14.57 -6.38 2.58
C GLU A 46 14.71 -5.46 1.32
N ALA A 47 15.91 -4.94 0.91
CA ALA A 47 15.95 -3.46 0.89
C ALA A 47 17.00 -2.56 0.13
N ARG A 48 16.87 -1.18 0.26
CA ARG A 48 17.47 -0.06 -0.56
C ARG A 48 17.26 1.44 0.02
N LEU A 49 17.57 2.62 -0.62
CA LEU A 49 17.55 4.11 -0.22
C LEU A 49 17.40 5.24 -1.34
N LEU A 50 16.48 6.26 -1.29
CA LEU A 50 16.49 7.50 -2.16
C LEU A 50 17.36 8.67 -1.66
N ARG A 51 17.15 9.96 -2.01
CA ARG A 51 18.26 10.93 -2.04
C ARG A 51 18.09 12.41 -1.88
N ASP A 52 19.30 12.97 -1.79
CA ASP A 52 19.92 14.27 -1.64
C ASP A 52 19.34 15.44 -2.44
N ILE A 53 18.49 16.23 -1.78
CA ILE A 53 17.86 17.46 -2.27
C ILE A 53 18.07 18.76 -1.46
N HIS A 54 18.63 18.60 -0.29
CA HIS A 54 19.22 19.49 0.69
C HIS A 54 20.77 19.60 0.79
N PRO A 55 21.61 19.17 -0.16
CA PRO A 55 22.80 18.41 0.24
C PRO A 55 23.99 19.21 0.76
N GLY A 56 24.45 18.79 1.95
CA GLY A 56 25.41 19.50 2.78
C GLY A 56 24.78 20.38 3.87
N THR A 57 23.55 20.11 4.34
CA THR A 57 22.89 20.90 5.40
C THR A 57 22.38 20.11 6.61
N ALA A 58 23.32 19.52 7.36
CA ALA A 58 23.75 19.99 8.69
C ALA A 58 22.73 20.32 9.81
N GLY A 59 21.43 20.11 9.61
CA GLY A 59 20.38 20.48 10.55
C GLY A 59 19.78 21.85 10.27
N THR A 60 18.66 21.90 9.53
CA THR A 60 17.63 22.90 9.87
C THR A 60 16.21 22.40 9.60
N ILE A 61 15.33 22.68 10.56
CA ILE A 61 13.91 22.32 10.59
C ILE A 61 13.19 22.87 9.36
N TYR A 62 12.67 22.01 8.48
CA TYR A 62 11.81 22.48 7.40
C TYR A 62 10.65 21.56 7.00
N GLY A 63 9.71 21.45 7.93
CA GLY A 63 8.30 21.55 7.59
C GLY A 63 7.62 22.51 8.57
N LYS A 64 6.56 23.21 8.14
CA LYS A 64 5.60 23.85 9.03
C LYS A 64 4.19 23.68 8.47
N GLY A 65 3.32 22.99 9.21
CA GLY A 65 2.05 22.46 8.70
C GLY A 65 2.27 21.20 7.86
N GLY A 66 1.64 20.09 8.23
CA GLY A 66 1.71 18.83 7.51
C GLY A 66 0.45 18.56 6.68
N GLY A 67 0.62 17.94 5.51
CA GLY A 67 -0.41 17.08 4.92
C GLY A 67 0.16 15.67 4.81
N GLU A 68 -0.68 14.66 4.59
CA GLU A 68 -0.19 13.31 4.25
C GLU A 68 0.41 13.28 2.86
N GLY A 69 1.42 12.43 2.64
CA GLY A 69 1.72 12.03 1.28
C GLY A 69 0.52 11.27 0.70
N LEU A 70 -0.20 11.82 -0.26
CA LEU A 70 -1.58 11.41 -0.56
C LEU A 70 -1.75 10.55 -1.83
N ARG A 71 -2.36 9.36 -1.76
CA ARG A 71 -2.38 8.40 -2.88
C ARG A 71 -3.11 8.92 -4.09
N VAL A 72 -2.54 8.68 -5.27
CA VAL A 72 -3.11 8.89 -6.60
C VAL A 72 -2.74 7.71 -7.50
N GLY A 73 -3.74 7.00 -8.03
CA GLY A 73 -3.45 5.88 -8.93
C GLY A 73 -2.54 4.85 -8.26
N ARG A 74 -1.42 4.50 -8.88
CA ARG A 74 -0.36 3.71 -8.22
C ARG A 74 0.58 4.60 -7.40
N THR A 75 0.80 5.87 -7.76
CA THR A 75 1.63 6.82 -7.00
C THR A 75 0.82 7.57 -5.91
N LEU A 76 1.22 8.76 -5.44
CA LEU A 76 0.77 9.46 -4.22
C LEU A 76 1.42 10.85 -4.10
N PHE A 77 1.09 11.76 -3.17
CA PHE A 77 1.57 13.17 -3.19
C PHE A 77 2.19 13.80 -1.91
N TYR A 78 3.50 13.99 -1.85
CA TYR A 78 4.22 14.56 -0.69
C TYR A 78 4.50 16.06 -0.66
N PHE A 79 5.52 16.53 0.09
CA PHE A 79 6.04 17.88 0.11
C PHE A 79 7.59 17.88 0.39
N ALA A 80 8.54 18.41 -0.41
CA ALA A 80 10.01 18.22 -0.27
C ALA A 80 10.84 19.46 0.08
N SER A 81 11.95 19.82 -0.61
CA SER A 81 12.91 20.83 -0.09
C SER A 81 14.03 21.39 -1.01
N ASP A 82 13.90 22.51 -1.74
CA ASP A 82 15.10 23.21 -2.32
C ASP A 82 14.93 24.67 -2.81
N PRO A 83 15.49 25.72 -2.16
CA PRO A 83 15.67 27.11 -2.62
C PRO A 83 16.80 27.36 -3.65
N ASN A 84 16.90 26.53 -4.68
CA ASN A 84 16.67 27.09 -6.02
C ASN A 84 15.25 27.72 -6.08
N ASN A 85 14.28 27.05 -5.46
CA ASN A 85 12.82 27.18 -5.56
C ASN A 85 12.12 27.43 -4.18
N GLY A 86 12.54 26.72 -3.15
CA GLY A 86 12.10 26.86 -1.76
C GLY A 86 10.99 25.88 -1.43
N ALA A 87 10.07 26.30 -0.55
CA ALA A 87 8.81 25.60 -0.22
C ALA A 87 7.93 25.39 -1.45
N GLU A 88 8.23 24.34 -2.22
CA GLU A 88 7.80 24.26 -3.63
C GLU A 88 7.29 22.92 -4.12
N LEU A 89 7.75 22.37 -5.28
CA LEU A 89 7.22 21.18 -6.02
C LEU A 89 8.36 20.23 -6.63
N TRP A 90 8.48 18.90 -6.29
CA TRP A 90 9.34 17.70 -6.65
C TRP A 90 8.49 16.37 -6.68
N LYS A 91 8.91 15.18 -7.22
CA LYS A 91 8.06 13.95 -7.52
C LYS A 91 8.56 12.47 -7.25
N SER A 92 7.86 11.36 -7.64
CA SER A 92 8.15 9.96 -7.16
C SER A 92 7.66 8.60 -7.82
N ASP A 93 8.47 7.61 -8.27
CA ASP A 93 8.04 6.44 -9.14
C ASP A 93 8.23 4.92 -8.83
N GLY A 94 8.40 4.48 -7.59
CA GLY A 94 8.93 3.15 -7.31
C GLY A 94 10.45 3.13 -7.14
N THR A 95 11.17 2.86 -8.19
CA THR A 95 12.61 2.60 -8.19
C THR A 95 13.53 3.71 -7.59
N PRO A 96 14.41 4.42 -8.35
CA PRO A 96 14.90 5.75 -7.92
C PRO A 96 14.46 7.03 -8.66
N GLU A 97 13.97 6.90 -9.88
CA GLU A 97 14.21 7.92 -10.93
C GLU A 97 13.03 8.83 -11.13
N GLY A 98 11.94 8.44 -10.52
CA GLY A 98 10.81 9.27 -10.23
C GLY A 98 11.08 10.35 -9.21
N THR A 99 12.21 10.43 -8.51
CA THR A 99 12.56 11.68 -7.84
C THR A 99 13.00 12.55 -9.02
N VAL A 100 12.34 13.62 -9.41
CA VAL A 100 12.92 14.89 -9.98
C VAL A 100 11.91 15.97 -9.51
N LEU A 101 12.04 17.26 -9.82
CA LEU A 101 11.23 18.40 -9.35
C LEU A 101 9.74 18.33 -9.86
N VAL A 102 8.96 19.40 -9.75
CA VAL A 102 7.60 19.63 -10.31
C VAL A 102 7.44 21.10 -10.67
N LYS A 103 7.73 21.99 -9.73
CA LYS A 103 7.79 23.43 -9.91
C LYS A 103 8.48 24.14 -8.79
N ASP A 104 8.97 25.30 -9.15
CA ASP A 104 9.18 26.46 -8.34
C ASP A 104 7.96 27.42 -8.44
N ILE A 105 6.89 27.28 -7.62
CA ILE A 105 5.61 28.02 -7.83
C ILE A 105 5.89 29.51 -7.71
N ARG A 106 6.89 29.88 -6.92
CA ARG A 106 7.29 31.24 -6.62
C ARG A 106 8.75 31.48 -7.00
N PRO A 107 9.04 31.58 -8.31
CA PRO A 107 10.38 31.53 -8.90
C PRO A 107 11.52 32.12 -8.06
N GLY A 108 12.44 31.27 -7.61
CA GLY A 108 13.60 31.61 -6.78
C GLY A 108 13.53 31.05 -5.36
N PRO A 109 14.40 31.45 -4.42
CA PRO A 109 14.64 30.75 -3.15
C PRO A 109 13.52 30.87 -2.09
N ASN A 110 12.30 31.30 -2.45
CA ASN A 110 11.22 31.57 -1.50
C ASN A 110 9.98 30.79 -1.90
N GLY A 111 9.58 29.85 -1.05
CA GLY A 111 8.50 28.98 -1.43
C GLY A 111 7.08 29.56 -1.41
N SER A 112 6.23 28.80 -2.07
CA SER A 112 4.80 28.95 -2.28
C SER A 112 3.93 28.43 -1.16
N ASN A 113 4.51 28.08 -0.01
CA ASN A 113 3.76 28.06 1.25
C ASN A 113 2.56 27.07 1.24
N LEU A 114 2.85 25.82 0.85
CA LEU A 114 1.83 24.87 0.41
C LEU A 114 1.22 24.02 1.52
N ALA A 115 -0.02 23.61 1.34
CA ALA A 115 -0.67 22.69 2.26
C ALA A 115 -1.90 21.95 1.67
N TYR A 116 -2.42 20.99 2.44
CA TYR A 116 -3.78 20.44 2.29
C TYR A 116 -4.05 19.56 1.05
N PHE A 117 -3.54 18.35 1.13
CA PHE A 117 -3.38 17.43 0.01
C PHE A 117 -4.59 16.50 -0.17
N VAL A 118 -5.19 16.44 -1.37
CA VAL A 118 -6.43 15.63 -1.61
C VAL A 118 -6.56 14.92 -2.97
N GLU A 119 -6.82 13.60 -3.05
CA GLU A 119 -6.90 12.82 -4.32
C GLU A 119 -8.33 12.59 -4.80
N LEU A 120 -8.57 12.68 -6.11
CA LEU A 120 -9.85 12.57 -6.82
C LEU A 120 -9.78 11.97 -8.23
N ASP A 121 -10.50 10.89 -8.53
CA ASP A 121 -10.46 10.10 -9.78
C ASP A 121 -9.01 9.93 -10.36
N GLY A 122 -8.03 9.92 -9.44
CA GLY A 122 -6.59 9.95 -9.62
C GLY A 122 -5.88 11.30 -9.46
N ILE A 123 -6.46 12.34 -8.85
CA ILE A 123 -5.92 13.72 -8.84
C ILE A 123 -5.81 14.38 -7.45
N LEU A 124 -4.59 14.73 -6.99
CA LEU A 124 -4.24 15.61 -5.87
C LEU A 124 -4.85 17.03 -5.97
N TYR A 125 -4.97 17.75 -4.85
CA TYR A 125 -5.07 19.22 -4.72
C TYR A 125 -4.37 19.74 -3.50
N PHE A 126 -3.93 21.01 -3.51
CA PHE A 126 -3.20 21.65 -2.40
C PHE A 126 -3.10 23.18 -2.58
N THR A 127 -2.99 23.97 -1.51
CA THR A 127 -2.86 25.45 -1.61
C THR A 127 -1.43 25.84 -1.92
N ALA A 128 -1.17 26.94 -2.64
CA ALA A 128 0.20 27.44 -2.88
C ALA A 128 0.27 28.87 -3.47
N ASN A 129 1.39 29.58 -3.42
CA ASN A 129 1.49 31.04 -3.65
C ASN A 129 2.57 31.48 -4.66
N ASP A 130 2.18 31.89 -5.86
CA ASP A 130 3.11 32.33 -6.93
C ASP A 130 3.52 33.81 -6.91
N HIS A 131 3.16 34.53 -5.84
CA HIS A 131 3.11 35.99 -5.67
C HIS A 131 1.74 36.68 -5.91
N ALA A 132 0.66 35.96 -6.27
CA ALA A 132 -0.72 36.49 -6.23
C ALA A 132 -1.51 36.00 -4.99
N GLY A 133 -0.80 35.86 -3.87
CA GLY A 133 -1.28 35.22 -2.65
C GLY A 133 -1.22 33.70 -2.75
N ASN A 134 -1.43 33.02 -1.61
CA ASN A 134 -1.70 31.59 -1.66
C ASN A 134 -2.95 31.48 -2.53
N GLU A 135 -2.87 30.77 -3.65
CA GLU A 135 -3.90 30.17 -4.49
C GLU A 135 -3.95 28.64 -4.22
N LEU A 136 -4.41 27.78 -5.12
CA LEU A 136 -4.55 26.32 -4.91
C LEU A 136 -4.31 25.64 -6.26
N TRP A 137 -3.64 24.50 -6.25
CA TRP A 137 -2.87 24.05 -7.41
C TRP A 137 -3.17 22.57 -7.69
N ARG A 138 -3.34 22.24 -8.99
CA ARG A 138 -3.44 20.88 -9.50
C ARG A 138 -2.16 20.63 -10.24
N SER A 139 -1.48 19.53 -10.17
CA SER A 139 -1.91 18.22 -9.81
C SER A 139 -2.37 17.40 -11.00
N ASP A 140 -1.43 16.96 -11.84
CA ASP A 140 -1.56 15.70 -12.58
C ASP A 140 -0.36 14.86 -13.11
N GLY A 141 0.80 15.40 -13.52
CA GLY A 141 1.82 14.55 -14.13
C GLY A 141 3.05 15.28 -14.60
N THR A 142 3.14 15.37 -15.91
CA THR A 142 4.15 16.13 -16.65
C THR A 142 4.14 17.60 -16.23
N SER A 143 5.17 18.42 -16.45
CA SER A 143 5.26 19.86 -16.12
C SER A 143 4.88 20.83 -17.27
N GLU A 144 4.49 20.38 -18.44
CA GLU A 144 3.33 21.01 -19.20
C GLU A 144 0.44 20.11 -18.88
N GLY A 145 -0.19 19.18 -18.08
CA GLY A 145 0.20 18.29 -16.96
C GLY A 145 0.26 18.79 -15.50
N THR A 146 -0.04 20.06 -15.12
CA THR A 146 -0.26 20.59 -13.72
C THR A 146 -0.48 22.14 -13.39
N TRP A 147 -1.74 22.69 -13.31
CA TRP A 147 -2.11 24.11 -13.02
C TRP A 147 -2.63 24.53 -11.60
N ARG A 148 -3.63 25.43 -11.59
CA ARG A 148 -4.14 26.53 -10.73
C ARG A 148 -5.56 26.70 -11.39
N VAL A 149 -6.74 26.75 -10.71
CA VAL A 149 -8.23 26.91 -11.13
C VAL A 149 -8.76 28.30 -11.71
N LYS A 150 -9.23 29.34 -10.95
CA LYS A 150 -9.22 30.85 -11.16
C LYS A 150 -8.86 31.59 -9.90
N ASP A 151 -8.43 32.81 -10.14
CA ASP A 151 -8.02 33.89 -9.29
C ASP A 151 -9.00 34.05 -8.20
N ILE A 152 -8.62 33.61 -7.01
CA ILE A 152 -9.49 33.80 -5.87
C ILE A 152 -9.06 34.97 -5.00
N ALA A 153 -8.16 35.84 -5.46
CA ALA A 153 -8.40 37.28 -5.44
C ALA A 153 -7.37 38.02 -6.29
N PRO A 154 -7.77 38.71 -7.38
CA PRO A 154 -6.80 39.36 -8.27
C PRO A 154 -6.04 40.48 -7.56
N GLY A 155 -4.89 40.14 -6.96
CA GLY A 155 -4.05 41.05 -6.19
C GLY A 155 -3.00 40.35 -5.32
N PRO A 156 -1.88 41.04 -4.99
CA PRO A 156 -0.80 40.47 -4.18
C PRO A 156 -1.17 40.27 -2.70
N ASP A 157 -2.20 40.98 -2.23
CA ASP A 157 -2.76 40.85 -0.88
C ASP A 157 -3.97 39.89 -0.85
N SER A 158 -4.00 38.87 -1.74
CA SER A 158 -4.90 37.72 -1.61
C SER A 158 -4.58 36.99 -0.30
N GLY A 159 -5.24 37.46 0.78
CA GLY A 159 -5.17 36.93 2.14
C GLY A 159 -5.72 35.52 2.11
N GLY A 160 -4.79 34.58 1.99
CA GLY A 160 -5.02 33.39 1.19
C GLY A 160 -5.32 32.11 1.98
N LEU A 161 -4.77 31.00 1.49
CA LEU A 161 -5.57 29.81 1.30
C LEU A 161 -5.22 28.69 2.27
N SER A 162 -6.12 28.52 3.24
CA SER A 162 -6.13 27.43 4.22
C SER A 162 -6.61 26.11 3.59
N PHE A 163 -6.62 25.04 4.42
CA PHE A 163 -7.19 23.69 4.33
C PHE A 163 -7.46 23.02 2.95
N LEU A 164 -8.09 21.82 2.92
CA LEU A 164 -8.72 21.06 1.79
C LEU A 164 -8.92 19.57 2.22
N THR A 165 -9.93 18.84 1.71
CA THR A 165 -10.15 17.34 1.81
C THR A 165 -11.00 16.88 0.60
N ARG A 166 -11.65 15.68 0.53
CA ARG A 166 -12.04 14.87 -0.68
C ARG A 166 -13.55 14.62 -0.98
N VAL A 167 -14.31 15.43 -1.75
CA VAL A 167 -15.75 15.20 -2.12
C VAL A 167 -15.87 14.16 -3.22
N GLY A 168 -15.39 12.93 -2.96
CA GLY A 168 -15.66 11.68 -3.69
C GLY A 168 -15.64 11.76 -5.22
N HIS A 169 -16.68 12.38 -5.80
CA HIS A 169 -16.86 12.72 -7.20
C HIS A 169 -17.03 14.20 -7.64
N GLN A 170 -16.91 15.28 -6.85
CA GLN A 170 -16.83 16.74 -7.24
C GLN A 170 -16.31 17.64 -5.99
N LEU A 171 -15.46 18.74 -5.88
CA LEU A 171 -14.69 19.30 -4.63
C LEU A 171 -15.17 20.69 -4.07
N PHE A 172 -14.60 21.27 -2.96
CA PHE A 172 -15.07 22.48 -2.17
C PHE A 172 -14.00 23.16 -1.31
N PHE A 173 -14.19 24.46 -0.99
CA PHE A 173 -13.17 25.35 -0.45
C PHE A 173 -13.60 26.82 0.01
N THR A 174 -13.19 27.42 1.19
CA THR A 174 -13.42 28.87 1.70
C THR A 174 -12.82 30.11 1.06
N ARG A 175 -13.49 31.31 1.05
CA ARG A 175 -13.08 32.69 0.61
C ARG A 175 -13.43 34.03 1.35
N THR A 176 -12.75 34.35 2.46
CA THR A 176 -13.02 35.45 3.46
C THR A 176 -14.44 35.86 3.83
N THR A 177 -15.42 36.14 2.93
CA THR A 177 -16.88 36.39 3.20
C THR A 177 -17.87 35.41 2.54
N GLU A 178 -17.43 34.42 1.76
CA GLU A 178 -18.22 33.85 0.66
C GLU A 178 -18.36 32.29 0.62
N LEU A 179 -18.84 31.65 -0.49
CA LEU A 179 -19.19 30.20 -0.60
C LEU A 179 -18.86 29.36 -1.93
N TRP A 180 -18.25 28.14 -2.08
CA TRP A 180 -17.73 27.44 -3.34
C TRP A 180 -17.90 25.90 -3.38
N LYS A 181 -18.03 25.34 -4.60
CA LYS A 181 -17.61 23.96 -4.99
C LYS A 181 -16.79 23.97 -6.26
N SER A 182 -16.32 22.80 -6.71
CA SER A 182 -16.21 22.40 -8.12
C SER A 182 -16.01 20.93 -8.40
N ASP A 183 -15.20 20.62 -9.43
CA ASP A 183 -14.83 19.33 -9.97
C ASP A 183 -13.43 19.25 -10.70
N GLY A 184 -12.49 20.25 -10.81
CA GLY A 184 -11.23 20.33 -11.72
C GLY A 184 -10.84 21.54 -12.74
N THR A 185 -11.03 21.52 -14.12
CA THR A 185 -10.88 22.41 -15.39
C THR A 185 -12.02 23.35 -15.83
N GLU A 186 -11.89 24.24 -16.84
CA GLU A 186 -12.82 25.38 -17.07
C GLU A 186 -14.23 25.47 -16.44
N ALA A 187 -15.52 25.35 -17.01
CA ALA A 187 -17.12 25.41 -16.82
C ALA A 187 -18.34 25.26 -15.68
N GLY A 188 -18.58 25.03 -14.33
CA GLY A 188 -18.40 24.01 -13.21
C GLY A 188 -17.90 24.27 -11.70
N THR A 189 -17.55 25.48 -11.17
CA THR A 189 -16.98 25.81 -9.78
C THR A 189 -17.66 26.95 -8.99
N VAL A 190 -18.91 26.80 -8.59
CA VAL A 190 -19.85 27.88 -8.22
C VAL A 190 -19.26 28.95 -7.34
N LEU A 191 -19.81 30.25 -7.41
CA LEU A 191 -20.94 32.06 -5.40
C LEU A 191 -22.35 31.83 -4.68
N VAL A 192 -22.30 30.92 -3.71
CA VAL A 192 -23.34 29.92 -3.52
C VAL A 192 -24.26 30.55 -2.47
N ARG A 193 -23.63 31.20 -1.48
CA ARG A 193 -23.96 32.59 -1.13
C ARG A 193 -22.66 33.39 -0.96
N SER A 194 -22.81 34.62 -0.45
CA SER A 194 -21.85 35.18 0.48
C SER A 194 -22.58 35.57 1.77
N PHE A 195 -21.84 35.90 2.82
CA PHE A 195 -22.36 35.89 4.19
C PHE A 195 -22.25 37.22 4.89
N ALA A 196 -23.35 37.56 5.56
CA ALA A 196 -23.57 38.87 6.14
C ALA A 196 -22.93 39.01 7.53
N GLY A 197 -21.62 38.74 7.62
CA GLY A 197 -20.83 38.85 8.84
C GLY A 197 -19.90 40.05 8.91
N SER A 198 -19.26 40.26 10.07
CA SER A 198 -18.29 41.35 10.34
C SER A 198 -16.81 40.96 10.59
N ASN A 199 -16.05 40.89 9.48
CA ASN A 199 -14.59 40.88 9.24
C ASN A 199 -13.60 39.77 9.78
N TRP A 200 -12.73 39.31 8.84
CA TRP A 200 -11.47 38.50 8.89
C TRP A 200 -11.37 36.97 8.62
N GLU A 201 -11.75 36.01 9.49
CA GLU A 201 -12.03 34.61 9.02
C GLU A 201 -13.48 34.14 9.27
N THR A 202 -14.47 34.37 8.39
CA THR A 202 -15.90 34.14 8.77
C THR A 202 -16.09 32.65 9.09
N ILE A 203 -15.27 31.78 8.46
CA ILE A 203 -15.23 30.33 8.72
C ILE A 203 -14.66 30.03 10.08
N GLY A 204 -15.21 28.98 10.70
CA GLY A 204 -14.39 27.96 11.32
C GLY A 204 -14.53 26.63 10.61
N GLU A 205 -13.41 25.92 10.56
CA GLU A 205 -13.13 24.80 9.64
C GLU A 205 -14.14 23.63 9.86
N SER A 206 -13.87 22.43 9.40
CA SER A 206 -14.61 21.93 8.26
C SER A 206 -14.10 20.57 7.83
N ALA A 207 -14.97 19.69 7.33
CA ALA A 207 -14.66 18.25 7.33
C ALA A 207 -15.31 17.43 6.16
N ALA A 208 -15.05 16.09 6.00
CA ALA A 208 -15.29 15.14 4.87
C ALA A 208 -15.89 13.63 5.03
N VAL A 209 -17.21 13.24 5.03
CA VAL A 209 -17.84 11.84 5.00
C VAL A 209 -19.13 11.53 4.26
N GLY A 210 -19.23 10.29 3.74
CA GLY A 210 -20.45 9.46 3.70
C GLY A 210 -21.44 9.92 2.66
N GLY A 211 -21.88 11.16 2.82
CA GLY A 211 -21.29 12.06 1.85
C GLY A 211 -21.74 13.48 1.75
N THR A 212 -22.61 14.01 2.62
CA THR A 212 -22.89 15.46 2.65
C THR A 212 -21.64 16.34 2.99
N LEU A 213 -21.69 17.57 3.49
CA LEU A 213 -20.51 18.22 4.09
C LEU A 213 -20.90 19.28 5.09
N PHE A 214 -20.00 19.62 6.04
CA PHE A 214 -20.20 20.80 6.88
C PHE A 214 -18.99 21.36 7.70
N PHE A 215 -19.22 22.50 8.40
CA PHE A 215 -18.26 23.46 9.00
C PHE A 215 -18.91 24.65 9.80
N SER A 216 -18.51 25.93 9.66
CA SER A 216 -19.07 27.12 10.37
C SER A 216 -19.23 28.41 9.51
N ALA A 217 -20.26 29.26 9.76
CA ALA A 217 -20.95 30.24 8.84
C ALA A 217 -21.47 31.73 9.10
N ASN A 218 -20.67 32.76 9.43
CA ASN A 218 -21.15 34.09 9.91
C ASN A 218 -22.13 34.90 9.04
N GLU A 219 -23.39 34.97 9.50
CA GLU A 219 -24.48 35.88 9.15
C GLU A 219 -25.24 36.40 10.38
N ALA A 220 -25.48 37.72 10.42
CA ALA A 220 -26.32 38.36 11.42
C ALA A 220 -27.73 37.74 11.59
N GLY A 221 -28.00 37.23 12.80
CA GLY A 221 -29.33 36.74 13.23
C GLY A 221 -29.31 35.33 13.82
N TYR A 222 -28.19 34.63 13.65
CA TYR A 222 -27.85 33.37 14.28
C TYR A 222 -26.36 33.50 14.62
N GLY A 223 -25.98 33.39 15.89
CA GLY A 223 -24.61 33.42 16.40
C GLY A 223 -23.65 32.40 15.81
N TRP A 224 -22.46 32.18 16.37
CA TRP A 224 -21.56 31.05 16.02
C TRP A 224 -22.23 29.65 15.91
N GLU A 225 -22.67 29.15 14.73
CA GLU A 225 -23.85 28.29 14.41
C GLU A 225 -23.59 27.00 13.56
N LEU A 226 -24.67 26.32 13.10
CA LEU A 226 -24.67 25.27 12.06
C LEU A 226 -25.68 25.32 10.81
N TRP A 227 -25.27 25.08 9.51
CA TRP A 227 -26.00 24.96 8.15
C TRP A 227 -25.93 23.53 7.58
N LYS A 228 -26.43 23.25 6.35
CA LYS A 228 -26.59 21.92 5.73
C LYS A 228 -26.59 21.88 4.19
N SER A 229 -26.03 20.83 3.58
CA SER A 229 -25.53 20.89 2.21
C SER A 229 -25.92 19.81 1.21
N ASP A 230 -25.69 20.13 -0.09
CA ASP A 230 -25.13 19.49 -1.33
C ASP A 230 -24.74 20.41 -2.59
N GLY A 231 -24.62 21.79 -2.55
CA GLY A 231 -24.65 23.15 -3.30
C GLY A 231 -25.63 24.44 -3.51
N THR A 232 -26.44 25.16 -2.65
CA THR A 232 -27.71 25.93 -3.04
C THR A 232 -28.40 27.35 -2.49
N PRO A 233 -28.96 28.41 -3.28
CA PRO A 233 -30.17 29.53 -3.22
C PRO A 233 -31.90 29.69 -3.28
N GLU A 234 -33.02 28.91 -3.73
CA GLU A 234 -34.65 28.86 -3.42
C GLU A 234 -35.58 27.85 -2.22
N GLY A 235 -34.73 26.31 -0.55
CA GLY A 235 -33.46 25.32 -0.09
C GLY A 235 -31.77 25.15 0.41
N THR A 236 -30.71 25.68 1.25
CA THR A 236 -30.11 26.54 2.53
C THR A 236 -30.67 27.75 3.55
N VAL A 237 -31.56 27.62 4.62
CA VAL A 237 -31.80 28.34 5.97
C VAL A 237 -32.02 27.58 7.41
N LEU A 238 -31.03 27.48 8.36
CA LEU A 238 -30.78 27.07 9.84
C LEU A 238 -30.80 25.63 10.51
N VAL A 239 -29.71 24.98 11.03
CA VAL A 239 -29.66 23.53 11.56
C VAL A 239 -30.49 23.27 12.80
N LYS A 240 -29.84 23.06 13.93
CA LYS A 240 -29.95 23.96 15.04
C LYS A 240 -28.76 24.92 14.80
N ASP A 241 -28.87 26.23 15.03
CA ASP A 241 -29.67 26.84 16.09
C ASP A 241 -29.57 25.98 17.35
N ILE A 242 -28.38 25.42 17.62
CA ILE A 242 -28.12 24.84 18.92
C ILE A 242 -28.34 25.95 19.92
N GLN A 243 -28.16 27.23 19.53
CA GLN A 243 -28.30 28.40 20.39
C GLN A 243 -28.74 29.64 19.50
N PRO A 244 -29.92 30.38 19.62
CA PRO A 244 -30.57 31.17 18.53
C PRO A 244 -30.97 32.67 18.83
N GLY A 245 -30.41 33.65 18.11
CA GLY A 245 -30.17 35.00 18.67
C GLY A 245 -28.90 35.70 18.14
N THR A 246 -27.92 36.02 19.01
CA THR A 246 -26.58 36.61 18.66
C THR A 246 -25.44 36.49 19.74
N GLY A 247 -25.28 35.37 20.47
CA GLY A 247 -24.08 34.97 21.23
C GLY A 247 -23.04 34.21 20.37
N HIS A 248 -21.92 33.73 20.94
CA HIS A 248 -20.80 33.12 20.19
C HIS A 248 -20.15 31.88 20.85
N SER A 249 -19.64 30.88 20.11
CA SER A 249 -19.47 29.53 20.68
C SER A 249 -18.49 28.50 20.01
N GLN A 250 -18.02 28.68 18.77
CA GLN A 250 -16.63 28.31 18.35
C GLN A 250 -16.28 26.79 18.10
N PRO A 251 -15.96 26.36 16.84
CA PRO A 251 -15.96 24.99 16.29
C PRO A 251 -14.95 23.90 16.66
N GLY A 252 -13.69 24.23 16.91
CA GLY A 252 -12.47 23.43 17.16
C GLY A 252 -12.13 22.23 16.22
N ASN A 253 -10.88 21.74 16.24
CA ASN A 253 -10.31 20.65 15.39
C ASN A 253 -11.21 19.43 14.98
N MET A 254 -11.60 19.12 13.72
CA MET A 254 -12.55 17.99 13.33
C MET A 254 -12.05 16.73 12.58
N ARG A 255 -12.86 15.64 12.52
CA ARG A 255 -12.82 14.47 11.57
C ARG A 255 -14.23 13.76 11.45
N ASP A 256 -14.39 12.49 10.98
CA ASP A 256 -15.64 11.65 11.14
C ASP A 256 -15.43 10.17 11.16
N VAL A 257 -16.13 9.55 12.11
CA VAL A 257 -16.15 8.16 12.36
C VAL A 257 -17.33 7.48 11.70
N LYS A 258 -17.22 6.27 11.14
CA LYS A 258 -18.33 5.32 10.88
C LYS A 258 -19.65 5.89 10.31
N GLY A 259 -19.64 7.11 9.76
CA GLY A 259 -20.85 7.91 9.66
C GLY A 259 -21.46 8.18 11.04
N THR A 260 -20.77 8.94 11.91
CA THR A 260 -21.20 9.81 13.01
C THR A 260 -20.14 10.85 13.55
N LEU A 261 -20.51 12.08 14.06
CA LEU A 261 -19.63 13.27 14.39
C LEU A 261 -19.55 13.92 15.82
N PHE A 262 -18.49 14.58 16.32
CA PHE A 262 -18.50 15.25 17.66
C PHE A 262 -17.74 16.62 17.62
N PHE A 263 -18.04 17.68 18.42
CA PHE A 263 -17.56 19.08 18.11
C PHE A 263 -17.29 20.21 19.17
N THR A 264 -17.18 21.52 18.81
CA THR A 264 -17.43 22.70 19.72
C THR A 264 -18.38 23.82 19.27
N ALA A 265 -19.00 24.53 20.23
CA ALA A 265 -20.26 25.32 20.24
C ALA A 265 -20.70 26.04 21.61
N ASN A 266 -19.81 26.63 22.43
CA ASN A 266 -20.02 27.00 23.87
C ASN A 266 -21.29 27.83 24.33
N ASP A 267 -22.48 27.17 24.52
CA ASP A 267 -23.19 26.91 25.82
C ASP A 267 -23.91 28.00 26.66
N GLY A 268 -23.18 28.87 27.33
CA GLY A 268 -23.71 29.68 28.43
C GLY A 268 -24.43 29.02 29.64
N VAL A 269 -24.62 27.69 29.80
CA VAL A 269 -25.30 27.04 30.96
C VAL A 269 -24.33 26.51 32.04
N HIS A 270 -23.44 25.57 31.74
CA HIS A 270 -22.15 25.33 32.41
C HIS A 270 -20.99 25.88 31.51
N SER A 271 -20.20 25.14 30.66
CA SER A 271 -18.85 25.40 29.96
C SER A 271 -18.51 25.51 28.20
N THR A 272 -17.39 25.53 27.26
CA THR A 272 -16.10 24.64 26.71
C THR A 272 -15.56 22.94 26.89
N GLU A 273 -16.12 21.57 27.07
CA GLU A 273 -17.50 20.57 27.24
C GLU A 273 -18.40 19.76 26.08
N LEU A 274 -18.69 18.41 25.96
CA LEU A 274 -19.39 17.73 24.75
C LEU A 274 -20.85 17.02 24.76
N TRP A 275 -21.48 16.52 23.60
CA TRP A 275 -22.88 15.92 23.33
C TRP A 275 -23.09 14.84 22.18
N LYS A 276 -24.37 14.48 21.79
CA LYS A 276 -24.85 13.60 20.67
C LYS A 276 -25.62 14.31 19.47
N SER A 277 -26.20 13.58 18.43
CA SER A 277 -26.92 13.89 17.11
C SER A 277 -27.05 12.71 16.11
N ASP A 278 -28.00 12.80 15.17
CA ASP A 278 -27.93 12.41 13.73
C ASP A 278 -28.34 13.56 12.79
N GLY A 279 -29.02 14.59 13.28
CA GLY A 279 -29.69 15.44 12.32
C GLY A 279 -30.89 14.76 11.65
N THR A 280 -31.98 14.80 12.38
CA THR A 280 -33.04 15.78 12.11
C THR A 280 -32.94 16.93 13.14
N PRO A 281 -33.65 18.08 13.05
CA PRO A 281 -34.03 18.98 14.16
C PRO A 281 -34.65 18.30 15.40
N GLU A 282 -34.69 16.97 15.41
CA GLU A 282 -35.13 16.09 16.49
C GLU A 282 -34.01 15.15 16.96
N GLY A 283 -32.95 15.03 16.17
CA GLY A 283 -31.69 14.64 16.73
C GLY A 283 -31.12 15.78 17.60
N THR A 284 -31.80 16.27 18.70
CA THR A 284 -31.70 17.60 19.44
C THR A 284 -31.48 17.85 20.99
N VAL A 285 -30.90 16.97 21.86
CA VAL A 285 -30.07 17.33 23.08
C VAL A 285 -28.61 16.70 23.25
N LEU A 286 -28.15 16.39 24.47
CA LEU A 286 -26.85 16.40 25.24
C LEU A 286 -25.86 15.08 25.10
N ILE A 287 -24.83 14.66 25.90
CA ILE A 287 -24.44 13.23 26.41
C ILE A 287 -24.49 12.65 27.95
N ALA A 288 -23.95 12.76 29.24
CA ALA A 288 -22.93 13.10 30.39
C ALA A 288 -21.83 14.24 30.72
N ASP A 289 -21.89 14.92 31.87
CA ASP A 289 -21.10 16.16 32.25
C ASP A 289 -19.70 16.01 32.98
N ALA A 290 -18.63 16.71 32.51
CA ALA A 290 -17.18 16.42 32.61
C ALA A 290 -16.12 17.39 33.19
N SER A 291 -16.47 18.63 33.49
CA SER A 291 -15.76 19.49 34.43
C SER A 291 -16.83 20.39 35.04
N PRO A 292 -17.92 19.79 35.55
CA PRO A 292 -19.22 20.44 35.64
C PRO A 292 -19.13 21.83 36.27
N GLY A 293 -19.42 22.88 35.50
CA GLY A 293 -19.41 24.25 36.00
C GLY A 293 -18.70 25.26 35.08
N VAL A 294 -17.44 25.62 35.38
CA VAL A 294 -16.70 26.77 34.78
C VAL A 294 -15.12 26.69 34.75
N GLY A 295 -14.47 25.50 34.61
CA GLY A 295 -13.08 25.43 34.04
C GLY A 295 -12.90 24.59 32.73
N SER A 296 -12.40 25.21 31.64
CA SER A 296 -12.32 24.74 30.22
C SER A 296 -11.87 23.28 29.99
N LEU A 297 -12.42 22.58 28.99
CA LEU A 297 -11.58 21.69 28.20
C LEU A 297 -10.84 22.47 27.14
N ASP A 298 -9.57 22.14 26.97
CA ASP A 298 -8.81 22.58 25.82
C ASP A 298 -8.16 21.39 25.15
N VAL A 299 -8.38 21.26 23.84
CA VAL A 299 -7.99 20.07 23.11
C VAL A 299 -7.04 20.40 22.01
N TYR A 300 -5.99 19.62 22.05
CA TYR A 300 -4.86 19.69 21.18
C TYR A 300 -4.88 18.38 20.38
N ASN A 301 -4.58 18.50 19.08
CA ASN A 301 -3.96 17.46 18.26
C ASN A 301 -4.73 16.10 18.12
N PRO A 302 -5.53 15.89 17.04
CA PRO A 302 -6.33 14.63 16.88
C PRO A 302 -6.50 13.91 15.43
N GLY A 303 -6.72 12.55 15.30
CA GLY A 303 -6.82 11.52 14.16
C GLY A 303 -7.43 10.07 14.56
N VAL A 304 -7.73 9.00 13.73
CA VAL A 304 -9.03 8.23 13.36
C VAL A 304 -9.59 6.62 13.53
N VAL A 305 -9.04 5.44 14.06
CA VAL A 305 -9.24 3.85 13.97
C VAL A 305 -10.25 2.99 14.82
N GLY A 306 -10.94 1.99 14.28
CA GLY A 306 -11.44 1.87 12.92
C GLY A 306 -12.64 2.76 12.83
N GLY A 307 -12.44 4.01 13.24
CA GLY A 307 -13.33 4.66 14.16
C GLY A 307 -13.27 4.20 15.60
N THR A 308 -12.49 4.95 16.36
CA THR A 308 -12.68 5.41 17.72
C THR A 308 -12.18 6.87 17.64
N TYR A 309 -11.79 7.49 18.72
CA TYR A 309 -11.28 8.85 18.69
C TYR A 309 -10.30 9.08 19.79
N TYR A 310 -9.24 9.85 19.59
CA TYR A 310 -8.22 10.05 20.61
C TYR A 310 -7.47 11.45 20.54
N PHE A 311 -7.44 12.30 21.60
CA PHE A 311 -6.92 13.71 21.71
C PHE A 311 -6.12 14.06 23.00
N ALA A 312 -5.42 15.20 23.05
CA ALA A 312 -4.78 15.76 24.26
C ALA A 312 -5.63 16.80 25.02
N SER A 313 -5.54 16.93 26.36
CA SER A 313 -6.31 17.93 27.16
C SER A 313 -5.98 18.12 28.66
N HIS A 314 -6.59 19.14 29.29
CA HIS A 314 -6.33 19.61 30.67
C HIS A 314 -7.24 19.10 31.80
N GLY A 315 -8.54 18.93 31.55
CA GLY A 315 -9.47 18.37 32.54
C GLY A 315 -9.69 19.10 33.86
N LEU A 316 -10.13 18.33 34.86
CA LEU A 316 -10.56 18.80 36.19
C LEU A 316 -9.39 19.13 37.15
N LYS A 317 -8.65 20.18 36.83
CA LYS A 317 -7.73 20.91 37.75
C LYS A 317 -6.61 20.10 38.41
N GLY A 318 -5.47 20.08 37.74
CA GLY A 318 -4.16 20.08 38.44
C GLY A 318 -3.10 19.16 37.86
N GLU A 319 -3.44 18.34 36.87
CA GLU A 319 -2.65 17.16 36.52
C GLU A 319 -1.70 17.43 35.33
N GLY A 320 -2.15 18.09 34.25
CA GLY A 320 -1.29 18.47 33.13
C GLY A 320 -2.05 18.89 31.87
N VAL A 321 -1.39 19.15 30.73
CA VAL A 321 -2.01 18.75 29.45
C VAL A 321 -1.77 17.26 29.39
N GLU A 322 -2.75 16.51 29.80
CA GLU A 322 -2.76 15.08 29.63
C GLU A 322 -3.51 14.76 28.35
N LEU A 323 -4.27 13.71 28.40
CA LEU A 323 -4.40 12.74 27.34
C LEU A 323 -5.87 12.24 27.37
N TRP A 324 -6.68 12.04 26.29
CA TRP A 324 -8.20 11.91 26.28
C TRP A 324 -8.93 11.33 24.94
N LYS A 325 -9.76 10.22 24.90
CA LYS A 325 -10.44 9.48 23.73
C LYS A 325 -11.98 9.42 23.68
N SER A 326 -12.71 9.09 22.58
CA SER A 326 -14.04 8.42 22.73
C SER A 326 -14.72 7.72 21.56
N ASP A 327 -15.99 7.31 21.75
CA ASP A 327 -16.92 6.72 20.77
C ASP A 327 -18.47 7.04 20.71
N GLY A 328 -19.11 7.87 21.55
CA GLY A 328 -20.54 7.70 21.77
C GLY A 328 -21.37 8.53 22.76
N THR A 329 -21.15 8.54 24.09
CA THR A 329 -22.16 8.11 25.13
C THR A 329 -22.19 8.88 26.47
N PRO A 330 -22.89 8.43 27.55
CA PRO A 330 -22.85 9.00 28.93
C PRO A 330 -22.16 8.26 30.13
N GLU A 331 -21.72 7.02 30.02
CA GLU A 331 -21.14 6.19 31.12
C GLU A 331 -19.58 6.12 31.23
N GLY A 332 -18.83 7.09 30.70
CA GLY A 332 -17.54 6.83 30.12
C GLY A 332 -17.04 7.60 28.90
N THR A 333 -16.98 8.91 28.99
CA THR A 333 -15.80 9.59 28.54
C THR A 333 -14.96 9.83 29.79
N GLY A 334 -13.89 9.06 30.04
CA GLY A 334 -12.97 8.97 31.21
C GLY A 334 -11.60 9.60 31.00
N MET A 335 -10.97 10.45 31.82
CA MET A 335 -9.82 11.32 31.43
C MET A 335 -8.73 10.44 30.89
N LEU A 336 -8.01 10.82 29.85
CA LEU A 336 -7.25 9.77 29.17
C LEU A 336 -6.14 9.29 30.15
N LYS A 337 -5.06 10.05 30.38
CA LYS A 337 -4.03 9.63 31.36
C LYS A 337 -3.07 10.74 31.77
N ASP A 338 -2.95 10.92 33.06
CA ASP A 338 -1.78 11.51 33.71
C ASP A 338 -0.49 10.68 33.48
N ILE A 339 0.16 10.84 32.33
CA ILE A 339 1.42 10.15 32.00
C ILE A 339 2.51 10.58 32.97
N LYS A 340 2.46 11.86 33.34
CA LYS A 340 3.59 12.62 33.84
C LYS A 340 3.29 13.24 35.20
N GLU A 341 2.68 12.40 36.05
CA GLU A 341 2.23 12.62 37.42
C GLU A 341 2.58 14.01 37.99
N GLY A 342 1.61 14.93 37.85
CA GLY A 342 1.69 16.31 38.35
C GLY A 342 2.32 17.34 37.41
N SER A 343 2.46 17.03 36.13
CA SER A 343 2.84 18.00 35.08
C SER A 343 2.39 17.52 33.69
N GLY A 344 2.24 18.46 32.74
CA GLY A 344 1.72 18.17 31.39
C GLY A 344 2.56 17.22 30.53
N SER A 345 1.89 16.24 29.95
CA SER A 345 2.34 15.35 28.87
C SER A 345 2.08 15.88 27.45
N ASN A 346 1.35 16.97 27.23
CA ASN A 346 1.25 17.67 25.92
C ASN A 346 1.00 16.80 24.64
N PRO A 347 0.03 15.87 24.57
CA PRO A 347 0.02 14.92 23.45
C PRO A 347 -0.27 15.41 22.01
N ASP A 348 0.31 14.76 20.97
CA ASP A 348 0.34 15.27 19.56
C ASP A 348 0.48 14.25 18.38
N ASP A 349 -0.13 14.64 17.23
CA ASP A 349 0.03 14.33 15.77
C ASP A 349 -0.05 12.94 15.09
N PHE A 350 -0.81 12.70 13.96
CA PHE A 350 -1.71 11.50 13.90
C PHE A 350 -2.31 10.83 12.53
N ILE A 351 -2.37 9.44 12.28
CA ILE A 351 -3.38 8.54 11.42
C ILE A 351 -3.62 6.93 11.69
N GLU A 352 -3.77 5.83 10.82
CA GLU A 352 -4.01 4.29 11.13
C GLU A 352 -2.92 3.12 11.41
N LEU A 353 -2.98 2.14 12.34
CA LEU A 353 -1.89 1.12 12.48
C LEU A 353 -2.20 -0.11 13.36
N ASN A 354 -1.35 -1.17 13.27
CA ASN A 354 -1.70 -2.61 13.27
C ASN A 354 -2.80 -3.14 14.16
N GLY A 355 -3.02 -2.46 15.27
CA GLY A 355 -4.41 -2.39 15.63
C GLY A 355 -4.74 -1.36 16.67
N VAL A 356 -4.10 -0.18 16.67
CA VAL A 356 -3.89 0.60 17.91
C VAL A 356 -3.93 2.11 17.73
N ALA A 357 -3.16 2.91 18.47
CA ALA A 357 -2.81 4.28 18.13
C ALA A 357 -1.48 4.76 18.72
N LEU A 358 -1.19 6.07 18.71
CA LEU A 358 0.17 6.59 18.89
C LEU A 358 0.22 8.13 19.10
N PHE A 359 1.30 8.72 19.65
CA PHE A 359 1.52 10.16 19.91
C PHE A 359 2.90 10.71 20.33
N SER A 360 3.13 12.00 20.16
CA SER A 360 3.95 12.82 21.06
C SER A 360 3.45 12.84 22.50
N ALA A 361 4.25 12.72 23.58
CA ALA A 361 3.85 13.30 24.90
C ALA A 361 4.82 13.29 26.12
N GLU A 362 5.13 14.44 26.74
CA GLU A 362 5.96 14.61 27.96
C GLU A 362 5.75 13.55 29.07
N GLY A 363 6.84 13.01 29.64
CA GLY A 363 6.82 11.78 30.45
C GLY A 363 7.89 11.72 31.55
N GLN A 364 7.73 10.81 32.51
CA GLN A 364 8.50 10.87 33.77
C GLN A 364 10.00 10.62 33.61
N GLY A 365 10.77 11.71 33.60
CA GLY A 365 12.23 11.71 33.54
C GLY A 365 12.83 11.59 32.13
N ILE A 366 12.00 11.62 31.09
CA ILE A 366 12.35 11.43 29.68
C ILE A 366 11.88 12.63 28.83
N GLY A 367 12.51 12.87 27.66
CA GLY A 367 12.19 13.98 26.75
C GLY A 367 11.55 13.54 25.41
N GLU A 368 11.37 14.50 24.49
CA GLU A 368 10.50 14.41 23.29
C GLU A 368 10.77 13.29 22.26
N GLU A 369 9.91 12.28 22.21
CA GLU A 369 9.88 11.17 21.24
C GLU A 369 8.42 10.87 20.71
N LEU A 370 8.07 9.63 20.35
CA LEU A 370 6.72 9.15 19.89
C LEU A 370 5.99 8.33 21.00
N TRP A 371 4.87 7.62 20.91
CA TRP A 371 4.29 6.84 22.04
C TRP A 371 3.20 5.99 21.43
N ARG A 372 3.02 4.68 21.62
CA ARG A 372 1.76 4.03 21.13
C ARG A 372 0.70 4.44 22.08
N THR A 373 -0.52 4.10 21.82
CA THR A 373 -1.16 3.36 22.90
C THR A 373 -2.15 2.36 22.33
N ASP A 374 -2.97 1.79 23.22
CA ASP A 374 -3.46 0.43 23.23
C ASP A 374 -4.99 0.45 23.25
N GLY A 375 -5.62 0.85 24.37
CA GLY A 375 -7.06 0.70 24.56
C GLY A 375 -7.48 -0.14 25.77
N THR A 376 -6.66 -0.31 26.82
CA THR A 376 -6.94 -0.97 28.13
C THR A 376 -5.74 -0.68 29.09
N PRO A 377 -5.82 0.12 30.18
CA PRO A 377 -4.71 0.24 31.14
C PRO A 377 -4.28 -0.94 32.01
N GLY A 378 -4.15 -2.09 31.36
CA GLY A 378 -2.91 -2.84 31.45
C GLY A 378 -2.07 -2.67 30.18
N GLY A 379 -2.00 -1.45 29.64
CA GLY A 379 -1.72 -1.29 28.25
C GLY A 379 -1.12 0.02 27.82
N THR A 380 -0.05 0.45 28.46
CA THR A 380 0.93 1.41 27.98
C THR A 380 2.27 1.21 28.78
N VAL A 381 3.35 1.02 28.03
CA VAL A 381 4.75 0.93 28.46
C VAL A 381 5.73 1.58 27.42
N LEU A 382 6.81 2.23 27.83
CA LEU A 382 7.70 3.13 27.02
C LEU A 382 8.31 2.39 25.82
N VAL A 383 8.50 3.03 24.64
CA VAL A 383 9.50 2.47 23.72
C VAL A 383 10.81 2.46 24.46
N LYS A 384 11.42 3.64 24.46
CA LYS A 384 12.80 3.81 24.79
C LYS A 384 13.13 5.28 24.69
N ASP A 385 13.95 5.70 25.61
CA ASP A 385 14.89 6.78 25.43
C ASP A 385 15.71 6.62 24.12
N ILE A 386 15.38 7.41 23.09
CA ILE A 386 16.11 7.52 21.81
C ILE A 386 17.34 8.37 22.00
N TRP A 387 17.13 9.55 22.58
CA TRP A 387 18.14 10.48 23.01
C TRP A 387 18.15 10.39 24.54
N PRO A 388 18.96 9.50 25.14
CA PRO A 388 18.62 9.00 26.46
C PRO A 388 18.65 10.05 27.58
N GLY A 389 17.56 10.09 28.35
CA GLY A 389 17.31 10.95 29.50
C GLY A 389 16.21 11.97 29.22
N GLY A 390 16.20 13.07 29.99
CA GLY A 390 15.28 14.19 29.79
C GLY A 390 15.57 15.04 28.55
N TYR A 391 15.98 14.45 27.43
CA TYR A 391 16.34 15.13 26.19
C TYR A 391 15.27 14.97 25.13
N SER A 392 14.96 16.08 24.47
CA SER A 392 14.08 16.07 23.31
C SER A 392 14.76 15.46 22.10
N SER A 393 14.39 14.23 21.74
CA SER A 393 14.75 13.71 20.42
C SER A 393 14.05 14.46 19.27
N SER A 394 12.92 15.14 19.53
CA SER A 394 12.36 16.33 18.85
C SER A 394 12.04 16.30 17.34
N PRO A 395 10.96 16.94 16.90
CA PRO A 395 9.64 16.42 17.12
C PRO A 395 9.04 15.93 15.78
N LEU A 396 8.02 15.05 15.82
CA LEU A 396 6.97 14.65 14.78
C LEU A 396 4.37 16.02 14.06
N SER A 397 3.97 17.31 14.15
CA SER A 397 3.60 18.25 13.05
C SER A 397 3.78 18.02 11.50
N TYR A 398 4.86 17.46 10.85
CA TYR A 398 5.19 17.85 9.43
C TYR A 398 5.36 16.84 8.22
N THR A 399 6.27 15.84 8.14
CA THR A 399 6.68 15.16 6.85
C THR A 399 6.59 13.59 6.68
N ARG A 400 5.65 13.04 5.87
CA ARG A 400 4.71 11.93 6.21
C ARG A 400 4.45 10.79 5.11
N VAL A 401 4.51 9.38 5.30
CA VAL A 401 3.85 8.21 4.46
C VAL A 401 4.00 6.65 4.87
N VAL A 402 3.11 5.59 4.48
CA VAL A 402 2.68 4.14 4.99
C VAL A 402 3.63 3.07 4.52
N LEU A 403 4.09 2.06 5.27
CA LEU A 403 4.82 0.94 4.65
C LEU A 403 4.43 -0.46 5.10
N ASP A 404 3.67 -1.25 4.31
CA ASP A 404 3.38 -2.71 4.46
C ASP A 404 4.00 -3.25 5.75
N GLY A 405 3.23 -3.23 6.83
CA GLY A 405 3.60 -3.72 8.16
C GLY A 405 3.66 -2.65 9.24
N VAL A 406 4.13 -1.41 9.04
CA VAL A 406 5.51 -0.94 9.16
C VAL A 406 5.62 0.58 8.75
N LEU A 407 6.55 1.40 9.29
CA LEU A 407 6.37 2.88 9.32
C LEU A 407 7.62 3.67 9.80
N TYR A 408 8.15 4.70 9.12
CA TYR A 408 9.48 5.30 9.48
C TYR A 408 9.54 6.86 9.65
N PHE A 409 10.42 7.48 10.49
CA PHE A 409 10.77 8.95 10.56
C PHE A 409 12.12 9.45 11.10
N ALA A 410 12.51 10.57 10.51
CA ALA A 410 13.34 11.66 10.96
C ALA A 410 13.50 11.91 12.50
N ALA A 411 13.97 10.96 13.31
CA ALA A 411 14.30 11.17 14.73
C ALA A 411 15.57 12.03 15.03
N ASN A 412 16.14 11.95 16.24
CA ASN A 412 17.52 12.33 16.63
C ASN A 412 17.95 11.49 17.85
N ASP A 413 19.11 10.83 17.84
CA ASP A 413 19.70 10.15 19.03
C ASP A 413 20.61 11.04 19.90
N GLY A 414 20.87 12.26 19.46
CA GLY A 414 21.94 13.10 20.00
C GLY A 414 23.34 12.69 19.52
N VAL A 415 23.47 11.75 18.57
CA VAL A 415 24.74 11.33 17.96
C VAL A 415 24.81 11.76 16.50
N SER A 416 23.73 11.52 15.75
CA SER A 416 23.69 11.52 14.30
C SER A 416 22.98 12.73 13.70
N GLY A 417 22.09 13.41 14.44
CA GLY A 417 21.39 14.60 13.96
C GLY A 417 19.95 14.28 13.58
N ASN A 418 19.54 14.57 12.36
CA ASN A 418 18.22 14.48 11.76
C ASN A 418 18.35 13.88 10.31
N GLU A 419 18.75 12.57 10.15
CA GLU A 419 19.21 11.57 9.07
C GLU A 419 18.18 10.49 8.39
N LEU A 420 18.32 9.14 8.00
CA LEU A 420 17.27 7.94 7.84
C LEU A 420 16.93 6.67 8.88
N TRP A 421 15.88 6.64 9.80
CA TRP A 421 15.39 6.02 11.13
C TRP A 421 13.91 5.56 10.94
N ARG A 422 13.64 4.26 10.84
CA ARG A 422 12.39 3.46 10.79
C ARG A 422 11.67 3.06 12.12
N THR A 423 10.36 2.75 12.33
CA THR A 423 9.83 1.94 13.49
C THR A 423 8.55 1.12 13.35
N ASP A 424 8.23 0.25 14.34
CA ASP A 424 7.51 -1.01 14.24
C ASP A 424 6.21 -1.46 14.96
N GLY A 425 6.06 -1.36 16.29
CA GLY A 425 5.36 -2.37 17.15
C GLY A 425 6.14 -2.90 18.40
N THR A 426 7.50 -3.00 18.35
CA THR A 426 8.57 -3.37 19.35
C THR A 426 10.03 -3.06 18.81
N SER A 427 11.23 -3.25 19.44
CA SER A 427 12.54 -2.56 19.09
C SER A 427 13.89 -3.32 19.21
N GLU A 428 13.90 -4.62 19.35
CA GLU A 428 14.63 -5.47 18.41
C GLU A 428 14.36 -4.95 17.02
N GLY A 429 13.07 -4.66 16.80
CA GLY A 429 12.51 -3.84 15.77
C GLY A 429 13.44 -2.83 15.12
N THR A 430 14.38 -2.27 15.89
CA THR A 430 15.42 -1.27 15.60
C THR A 430 16.82 -1.73 15.27
N TRP A 431 17.71 -0.90 14.70
CA TRP A 431 19.14 -1.16 14.57
C TRP A 431 20.05 0.02 14.07
N ARG A 432 19.60 1.25 13.73
CA ARG A 432 20.42 2.42 13.23
C ARG A 432 21.30 2.21 11.98
N VAL A 433 21.44 3.23 11.09
CA VAL A 433 20.98 2.95 9.72
C VAL A 433 21.90 3.22 8.46
N LYS A 434 22.77 4.23 8.28
CA LYS A 434 23.82 4.29 7.18
C LYS A 434 25.06 5.20 7.44
N ASP A 435 26.05 5.06 6.55
CA ASP A 435 26.86 6.16 5.97
C ASP A 435 26.08 7.14 5.00
N ILE A 436 25.12 7.97 5.48
CA ILE A 436 24.37 9.07 4.77
C ILE A 436 25.25 10.33 4.37
N HIS A 437 25.08 11.54 5.00
CA HIS A 437 25.87 12.84 5.13
C HIS A 437 26.72 12.81 6.43
N PRO A 438 27.81 12.04 6.51
CA PRO A 438 28.58 11.78 7.75
C PRO A 438 28.75 12.92 8.76
N GLY A 439 27.99 12.89 9.87
CA GLY A 439 28.09 13.89 10.94
C GLY A 439 27.04 13.76 12.05
N SER A 440 26.83 14.84 12.79
CA SER A 440 25.65 15.04 13.65
C SER A 440 24.67 15.99 12.93
N GLU A 441 24.47 15.77 11.62
CA GLU A 441 24.31 16.82 10.61
C GLU A 441 23.47 16.37 9.40
N SER A 442 22.41 17.12 9.12
CA SER A 442 21.11 16.65 8.59
C SER A 442 20.74 17.02 7.14
N SER A 443 19.43 17.06 6.86
CA SER A 443 18.80 17.69 5.67
C SER A 443 17.75 18.70 6.07
N GLY A 444 16.65 18.24 6.68
CA GLY A 444 15.32 18.83 6.48
C GLY A 444 14.46 18.07 5.45
N LEU A 445 14.04 16.83 5.79
CA LEU A 445 13.00 16.00 5.15
C LEU A 445 12.10 16.75 4.19
N SER A 446 11.84 16.02 3.12
CA SER A 446 10.52 15.99 2.56
C SER A 446 9.50 15.19 3.36
N LYS A 447 8.21 15.44 3.20
CA LYS A 447 7.12 14.44 3.24
C LYS A 447 7.40 13.34 2.18
N LEU A 448 6.62 12.27 2.01
CA LEU A 448 7.16 11.13 1.23
C LEU A 448 6.16 10.13 0.72
N LEU A 449 6.64 9.08 0.00
CA LEU A 449 5.80 8.67 -1.10
C LEU A 449 5.92 7.38 -1.91
N VAL A 450 4.74 6.77 -1.94
CA VAL A 450 4.15 5.78 -2.82
C VAL A 450 4.20 5.98 -4.32
N LEU A 451 4.90 5.09 -5.06
CA LEU A 451 4.47 4.42 -6.31
C LEU A 451 4.96 2.95 -6.50
N ASP A 452 4.08 1.99 -6.85
CA ASP A 452 4.39 0.71 -7.55
C ASP A 452 5.05 -0.36 -6.69
N GLY A 453 6.18 0.04 -6.12
CA GLY A 453 6.11 0.40 -4.73
C GLY A 453 7.42 0.38 -3.97
N ARG A 454 8.38 1.17 -4.42
CA ARG A 454 9.71 1.44 -3.85
C ARG A 454 9.81 2.99 -3.67
N LEU A 455 10.56 3.58 -2.73
CA LEU A 455 10.19 4.90 -2.12
C LEU A 455 10.51 6.13 -2.94
N TYR A 456 10.05 7.32 -2.51
CA TYR A 456 10.58 8.67 -2.75
C TYR A 456 10.33 9.64 -1.58
N PHE A 457 11.33 10.48 -1.34
CA PHE A 457 11.69 11.30 -0.16
C PHE A 457 12.54 12.54 -0.75
N PHE A 458 13.32 13.45 -0.10
CA PHE A 458 14.30 14.38 -0.77
C PHE A 458 15.37 15.00 0.25
N ALA A 459 16.72 14.73 0.15
CA ALA A 459 17.76 14.52 1.25
C ALA A 459 19.11 15.27 1.37
N SER A 460 20.27 14.79 1.90
CA SER A 460 21.47 15.68 2.05
C SER A 460 22.99 15.29 1.87
N ASP A 461 23.46 14.41 0.96
CA ASP A 461 24.95 14.16 0.73
C ASP A 461 25.84 15.42 0.51
N PRO A 462 26.85 15.70 1.36
CA PRO A 462 27.78 16.84 1.23
C PRO A 462 28.52 16.95 -0.10
N ALA A 463 28.44 15.93 -0.96
CA ALA A 463 29.12 15.89 -2.23
C ALA A 463 28.44 16.65 -3.40
N VAL A 464 27.16 17.04 -3.35
CA VAL A 464 26.38 17.14 -4.61
C VAL A 464 25.43 18.32 -4.88
N GLY A 465 24.58 18.78 -3.96
CA GLY A 465 23.39 19.52 -4.40
C GLY A 465 22.26 18.60 -4.88
N SER A 466 21.13 19.19 -5.28
CA SER A 466 19.80 18.55 -5.33
C SER A 466 19.52 17.60 -6.54
N GLU A 467 19.44 16.26 -6.36
CA GLU A 467 19.39 15.19 -7.43
C GLU A 467 18.89 13.80 -6.86
N LEU A 468 18.98 12.56 -7.46
CA LEU A 468 18.30 11.30 -6.90
C LEU A 468 19.13 10.06 -6.40
N TRP A 469 18.55 9.03 -5.71
CA TRP A 469 18.96 7.62 -5.26
C TRP A 469 17.67 6.70 -5.23
N THR A 470 17.63 5.38 -4.88
CA THR A 470 16.45 4.39 -4.91
C THR A 470 16.13 3.64 -3.64
N SER A 471 14.87 3.36 -3.24
CA SER A 471 14.62 2.56 -2.03
C SER A 471 13.64 1.39 -2.00
N ASP A 472 14.10 0.28 -1.42
CA ASP A 472 13.32 -0.62 -0.56
C ASP A 472 13.86 -0.84 0.88
N GLY A 473 14.46 0.17 1.52
CA GLY A 473 14.20 0.45 2.95
C GLY A 473 15.18 -0.04 3.98
N THR A 474 16.44 -0.17 3.62
CA THR A 474 17.60 -0.54 4.47
C THR A 474 18.82 0.08 3.82
N GLU A 475 19.99 -0.07 4.44
CA GLU A 475 21.23 0.46 3.94
C GLU A 475 21.63 0.02 2.51
N ALA A 476 20.99 -0.98 1.91
CA ALA A 476 21.49 -1.85 0.83
C ALA A 476 21.44 -1.38 -0.63
N GLY A 477 20.36 -1.68 -1.36
CA GLY A 477 20.31 -1.45 -2.82
C GLY A 477 20.15 0.04 -3.20
N THR A 478 19.99 0.88 -2.20
CA THR A 478 20.49 2.24 -2.01
C THR A 478 21.40 2.80 -3.10
N VAL A 479 20.87 3.30 -4.24
CA VAL A 479 21.72 3.82 -5.35
C VAL A 479 21.26 5.14 -5.99
N ARG A 480 22.19 6.10 -6.16
CA ARG A 480 22.08 7.55 -6.52
C ARG A 480 21.76 7.91 -8.01
N LEU A 481 20.49 8.03 -8.44
CA LEU A 481 20.10 8.01 -9.86
C LEU A 481 19.39 9.24 -10.50
N THR A 482 19.85 10.44 -10.16
CA THR A 482 20.54 11.21 -11.22
C THR A 482 21.94 11.51 -10.73
N TYR A 483 22.74 12.04 -11.64
CA TYR A 483 23.82 12.92 -11.30
C TYR A 483 24.01 13.91 -12.46
N ARG A 484 23.49 15.14 -12.30
CA ARG A 484 23.23 16.16 -13.34
C ARG A 484 23.23 17.62 -12.82
N GLY A 485 24.22 18.07 -12.05
CA GLY A 485 24.44 19.52 -11.89
C GLY A 485 25.26 19.91 -10.65
N PRO A 486 26.05 20.99 -10.68
CA PRO A 486 26.83 21.41 -9.51
C PRO A 486 26.10 22.45 -8.63
N SER A 487 25.54 21.96 -7.50
CA SER A 487 25.28 22.71 -6.26
C SER A 487 24.18 23.79 -6.23
N THR A 488 23.82 24.15 -4.98
CA THR A 488 22.71 25.04 -4.53
C THR A 488 21.29 24.45 -4.76
N VAL A 489 20.38 24.34 -3.75
CA VAL A 489 20.48 24.63 -2.29
C VAL A 489 19.93 23.53 -1.32
N GLY A 490 18.61 23.49 -1.03
CA GLY A 490 17.96 22.74 0.08
C GLY A 490 16.99 23.50 1.03
N SER A 491 15.66 23.23 0.99
CA SER A 491 14.57 23.55 1.97
C SER A 491 13.11 23.78 1.46
N MET A 492 12.17 23.11 2.14
CA MET A 492 10.69 23.02 2.11
C MET A 492 9.89 22.60 0.87
N SER A 493 8.66 22.14 1.19
CA SER A 493 7.44 21.76 0.44
C SER A 493 7.59 21.25 -0.98
N GLN A 494 6.65 20.44 -1.49
CA GLN A 494 6.69 19.45 -2.59
C GLN A 494 5.21 19.17 -3.12
N PRO A 495 4.86 18.61 -4.33
CA PRO A 495 3.86 17.49 -4.57
C PRO A 495 4.23 16.51 -5.76
N PHE A 496 3.93 15.19 -5.81
CA PHE A 496 4.75 14.12 -6.48
C PHE A 496 3.94 12.99 -7.16
N VAL A 497 4.23 12.28 -8.28
CA VAL A 497 3.08 11.79 -9.13
C VAL A 497 2.92 10.44 -9.83
N ASP A 498 1.66 9.94 -9.89
CA ASP A 498 1.26 8.90 -10.86
C ASP A 498 0.67 9.45 -12.14
N MET A 499 1.12 8.82 -13.21
CA MET A 499 0.20 8.21 -14.15
C MET A 499 0.66 6.80 -14.54
N GLY A 500 0.04 5.79 -13.93
CA GLY A 500 0.01 4.42 -14.43
C GLY A 500 1.25 3.56 -14.14
N GLY A 501 2.05 3.88 -13.11
CA GLY A 501 3.37 3.26 -12.96
C GLY A 501 4.50 4.06 -13.63
N THR A 502 4.21 5.28 -14.06
CA THR A 502 5.15 6.22 -14.69
C THR A 502 4.78 7.62 -14.19
N VAL A 503 5.79 8.46 -14.05
CA VAL A 503 5.77 9.49 -13.01
C VAL A 503 6.63 10.64 -13.47
N PHE A 504 6.14 11.85 -13.33
CA PHE A 504 6.46 12.94 -14.21
C PHE A 504 7.02 14.15 -13.43
N PHE A 505 8.23 14.68 -13.78
CA PHE A 505 9.00 15.70 -13.03
C PHE A 505 8.95 17.13 -13.64
N SER A 506 9.24 18.18 -12.88
CA SER A 506 10.07 19.30 -13.36
C SER A 506 11.51 19.01 -12.97
N ALA A 507 12.55 19.72 -13.40
CA ALA A 507 13.77 19.98 -12.62
C ALA A 507 14.72 20.80 -13.44
N ASP A 508 15.66 21.45 -12.75
CA ASP A 508 16.86 21.96 -13.37
C ASP A 508 17.94 20.87 -13.49
N ASP A 509 18.53 20.77 -14.68
CA ASP A 509 19.74 19.98 -14.99
C ASP A 509 20.98 20.87 -15.18
N GLY A 510 20.85 22.16 -14.85
CA GLY A 510 21.83 23.22 -15.10
C GLY A 510 21.86 23.71 -16.55
N VAL A 511 20.90 23.30 -17.40
CA VAL A 511 20.84 23.63 -18.83
C VAL A 511 19.49 24.22 -19.22
N HIS A 512 18.40 23.75 -18.62
CA HIS A 512 17.03 24.14 -19.00
C HIS A 512 16.25 24.88 -17.90
N GLY A 513 16.75 24.98 -16.67
CA GLY A 513 15.94 25.57 -15.59
C GLY A 513 14.79 24.65 -15.17
N ASN A 514 13.80 25.20 -14.46
CA ASN A 514 12.73 24.45 -13.83
C ASN A 514 11.65 24.03 -14.85
N GLU A 515 11.93 22.97 -15.60
CA GLU A 515 11.22 22.48 -16.81
C GLU A 515 10.73 21.04 -16.70
N LEU A 516 9.90 20.52 -17.63
CA LEU A 516 9.22 19.20 -17.56
C LEU A 516 10.03 17.95 -17.90
N TRP A 517 9.91 16.89 -17.07
CA TRP A 517 10.44 15.54 -17.22
C TRP A 517 9.54 14.35 -16.75
N LYS A 518 10.12 13.14 -16.65
CA LYS A 518 9.51 11.89 -16.15
C LYS A 518 10.51 10.81 -15.76
N SER A 519 9.97 9.69 -15.29
CA SER A 519 10.61 8.37 -15.17
C SER A 519 9.56 7.24 -15.13
N ASP A 520 10.02 6.06 -15.54
CA ASP A 520 9.41 4.72 -15.41
C ASP A 520 10.00 3.91 -14.24
N GLY A 521 11.31 4.07 -14.04
CA GLY A 521 12.07 3.47 -12.99
C GLY A 521 13.46 2.91 -13.32
N THR A 522 14.23 3.60 -14.18
CA THR A 522 15.65 3.32 -14.47
C THR A 522 16.51 4.60 -14.55
N PRO A 523 17.83 4.64 -14.21
CA PRO A 523 18.66 5.87 -14.30
C PRO A 523 18.72 6.44 -15.71
N GLU A 524 18.42 5.57 -16.69
CA GLU A 524 18.22 5.86 -18.10
C GLU A 524 16.83 6.44 -18.43
N GLY A 525 15.81 6.15 -17.61
CA GLY A 525 14.42 6.58 -17.75
C GLY A 525 14.08 7.92 -17.10
N THR A 526 14.91 8.43 -16.19
CA THR A 526 14.95 9.85 -15.79
C THR A 526 15.13 10.76 -17.03
N VAL A 527 14.05 11.31 -17.60
CA VAL A 527 14.11 12.08 -18.86
C VAL A 527 13.16 13.26 -18.95
N MET A 528 13.62 14.38 -19.53
CA MET A 528 12.79 15.53 -19.90
C MET A 528 11.65 15.08 -20.83
N VAL A 529 10.45 15.66 -20.71
CA VAL A 529 9.30 15.45 -21.61
C VAL A 529 8.99 16.73 -22.40
N LYS A 530 9.36 17.93 -21.91
CA LYS A 530 9.25 19.20 -22.63
C LYS A 530 10.14 20.29 -21.99
N ASP A 531 10.80 21.07 -22.83
CA ASP A 531 11.26 22.43 -22.51
C ASP A 531 10.16 23.41 -22.97
N ILE A 532 9.53 24.08 -22.02
CA ILE A 532 8.26 24.81 -22.12
C ILE A 532 8.50 26.31 -22.21
N SER A 533 9.53 26.79 -21.50
CA SER A 533 10.02 28.16 -21.57
C SER A 533 11.48 28.16 -22.09
N PRO A 534 11.67 27.97 -23.42
CA PRO A 534 12.92 27.59 -24.04
C PRO A 534 14.22 28.22 -23.50
N GLY A 535 15.12 27.36 -23.03
CA GLY A 535 16.45 27.71 -22.53
C GLY A 535 16.54 27.67 -21.01
N LEU A 536 17.38 28.51 -20.39
CA LEU A 536 17.61 28.54 -18.92
C LEU A 536 16.46 29.24 -18.14
N ALA A 537 15.21 29.11 -18.57
CA ALA A 537 14.11 29.95 -18.11
C ALA A 537 12.95 29.13 -17.60
N SER A 538 12.93 28.87 -16.29
CA SER A 538 11.84 28.18 -15.59
C SER A 538 10.42 28.58 -16.05
N SER A 539 9.76 27.68 -16.76
CA SER A 539 8.30 27.58 -16.90
C SER A 539 7.64 27.21 -15.57
N THR A 540 8.44 26.76 -14.62
CA THR A 540 8.10 26.55 -13.22
C THR A 540 7.20 25.28 -13.04
N VAL A 541 5.87 25.35 -13.15
CA VAL A 541 4.80 24.25 -13.23
C VAL A 541 4.13 23.37 -12.08
N ALA A 542 2.93 23.70 -11.60
CA ALA A 542 2.58 23.62 -10.18
C ALA A 542 1.76 22.42 -9.57
N GLY A 543 2.30 21.22 -9.25
CA GLY A 543 1.49 20.10 -8.67
C GLY A 543 1.81 18.58 -8.92
N PHE A 544 1.24 17.98 -9.97
CA PHE A 544 1.12 16.54 -10.37
C PHE A 544 0.02 15.56 -9.74
N SER A 545 -0.43 14.41 -10.39
CA SER A 545 -1.57 13.37 -10.19
C SER A 545 -2.74 13.07 -11.28
N ARG A 546 -2.83 12.04 -12.15
CA ARG A 546 -3.77 12.05 -13.37
C ARG A 546 -5.33 11.84 -13.31
N VAL A 547 -6.13 12.42 -14.23
CA VAL A 547 -7.59 12.12 -14.44
C VAL A 547 -7.68 10.92 -15.36
N GLY A 548 -7.89 9.72 -14.83
CA GLY A 548 -7.81 8.49 -15.64
C GLY A 548 -6.40 8.28 -16.24
N GLU A 549 -6.10 8.94 -17.36
CA GLU A 549 -4.80 9.00 -18.05
C GLU A 549 -4.49 10.43 -18.59
N THR A 550 -5.18 11.48 -18.12
CA THR A 550 -5.04 12.85 -18.67
C THR A 550 -4.67 13.88 -17.62
N LEU A 551 -3.88 14.85 -18.08
CA LEU A 551 -2.79 15.43 -17.31
C LEU A 551 -2.73 16.97 -17.65
N PHE A 552 -2.97 18.02 -16.83
CA PHE A 552 -3.34 19.44 -17.14
C PHE A 552 -2.47 20.66 -16.49
N PHE A 553 -1.59 21.55 -17.13
CA PHE A 553 -0.58 22.59 -16.54
C PHE A 553 -0.64 24.15 -16.44
N ILE A 554 -0.16 24.74 -15.32
CA ILE A 554 0.33 26.13 -15.24
C ILE A 554 1.78 25.97 -15.61
N ALA A 555 2.04 25.82 -16.89
CA ALA A 555 3.26 26.38 -17.38
C ALA A 555 3.13 27.89 -17.24
N HIS A 556 4.15 28.53 -16.67
CA HIS A 556 4.44 29.87 -17.12
C HIS A 556 4.93 29.78 -18.56
N THR A 557 4.45 30.68 -19.42
CA THR A 557 5.26 31.10 -20.57
C THR A 557 5.33 32.63 -20.64
N PRO A 558 6.43 33.20 -21.17
CA PRO A 558 6.54 34.64 -21.40
C PRO A 558 5.48 35.26 -22.33
N ALA A 559 4.64 34.43 -22.97
CA ALA A 559 3.58 34.86 -23.89
C ALA A 559 2.17 34.77 -23.28
N SER A 560 1.98 33.98 -22.21
CA SER A 560 0.67 33.67 -21.61
C SER A 560 0.56 33.99 -20.12
N GLY A 561 1.67 34.27 -19.44
CA GLY A 561 1.69 34.18 -17.98
C GLY A 561 1.38 32.74 -17.52
N TYR A 562 0.65 32.63 -16.42
CA TYR A 562 0.31 31.38 -15.75
C TYR A 562 -1.11 30.89 -16.15
N GLU A 563 -1.24 29.95 -17.08
CA GLU A 563 -2.53 29.52 -17.70
C GLU A 563 -2.91 28.02 -17.61
N LEU A 564 -4.08 27.61 -18.14
CA LEU A 564 -4.55 26.20 -18.20
C LEU A 564 -4.00 25.42 -19.42
N TRP A 565 -3.43 24.23 -19.21
CA TRP A 565 -2.85 23.30 -20.21
C TRP A 565 -3.26 21.82 -20.00
N LYS A 566 -2.87 20.88 -20.87
CA LYS A 566 -2.80 19.40 -20.69
C LYS A 566 -1.66 18.65 -21.39
N SER A 567 -1.58 17.33 -21.17
CA SER A 567 -0.56 16.33 -21.48
C SER A 567 -1.10 14.90 -21.35
N ASP A 568 -0.24 13.96 -21.70
CA ASP A 568 -0.41 12.50 -21.70
C ASP A 568 0.91 11.75 -21.38
N GLY A 569 1.94 12.47 -20.89
CA GLY A 569 3.26 11.86 -20.65
C GLY A 569 4.25 11.96 -21.82
N SER A 570 3.88 12.62 -22.93
CA SER A 570 4.71 12.81 -24.13
C SER A 570 4.98 14.28 -24.46
N GLU A 571 6.00 14.55 -25.30
CA GLU A 571 6.29 15.88 -25.87
C GLU A 571 5.19 16.37 -26.86
N ALA A 572 4.13 15.59 -27.11
CA ALA A 572 3.09 15.90 -28.10
C ALA A 572 1.70 16.15 -27.50
N GLY A 573 1.27 15.43 -26.46
CA GLY A 573 -0.05 15.64 -25.82
C GLY A 573 -0.15 16.92 -24.98
N THR A 574 0.93 17.69 -24.97
CA THR A 574 1.48 18.61 -23.96
C THR A 574 1.31 20.06 -24.46
N VAL A 575 0.21 20.72 -24.08
CA VAL A 575 -0.42 21.86 -24.78
C VAL A 575 -1.33 22.69 -23.89
N MET A 576 -1.44 24.01 -24.11
CA MET A 576 -2.45 24.84 -23.45
C MET A 576 -3.87 24.34 -23.79
N VAL A 577 -4.79 24.29 -22.82
CA VAL A 577 -6.17 23.81 -22.98
C VAL A 577 -7.13 24.99 -23.16
N LYS A 578 -6.91 26.11 -22.45
CA LYS A 578 -7.54 27.40 -22.75
C LYS A 578 -6.72 28.54 -22.12
N GLU A 579 -6.74 29.70 -22.78
CA GLU A 579 -6.28 31.00 -22.25
C GLU A 579 -7.47 31.68 -21.55
N ILE A 580 -7.22 32.17 -20.34
CA ILE A 580 -8.24 32.46 -19.33
C ILE A 580 -7.97 33.80 -18.65
N GLY A 581 -6.78 33.93 -18.04
CA GLY A 581 -6.19 35.22 -17.78
C GLY A 581 -5.74 35.79 -19.14
N PRO A 582 -6.29 36.94 -19.59
CA PRO A 582 -5.98 37.43 -20.93
C PRO A 582 -4.52 37.92 -21.03
N GLY A 583 -3.77 37.37 -21.99
CA GLY A 583 -2.42 37.80 -22.36
C GLY A 583 -1.33 37.48 -21.34
N THR A 584 -1.10 38.36 -20.36
CA THR A 584 -0.16 38.11 -19.24
C THR A 584 -0.82 38.35 -17.90
N GLU A 585 -2.12 38.63 -17.86
CA GLU A 585 -2.85 38.69 -16.61
C GLU A 585 -2.89 37.31 -15.99
N TRP A 586 -2.81 37.26 -14.67
CA TRP A 586 -2.83 35.99 -13.98
C TRP A 586 -4.27 35.60 -13.79
N CYS A 587 -4.63 34.45 -14.34
CA CYS A 587 -5.84 33.79 -13.96
C CYS A 587 -5.91 33.42 -12.46
N SER A 588 -4.98 33.83 -11.56
CA SER A 588 -4.57 33.38 -10.18
C SER A 588 -5.22 32.14 -9.57
N CYS A 589 -5.26 31.16 -10.41
CA CYS A 589 -6.08 30.00 -10.35
C CYS A 589 -6.06 29.03 -9.05
N ASN A 590 -7.19 28.43 -8.57
CA ASN A 590 -7.31 27.73 -7.24
C ASN A 590 -7.96 26.29 -7.02
N MET A 591 -7.20 25.19 -6.95
CA MET A 591 -7.50 23.85 -7.50
C MET A 591 -8.26 22.74 -6.77
N LEU A 592 -9.14 22.10 -7.53
CA LEU A 592 -10.40 21.70 -6.92
C LEU A 592 -11.16 20.57 -7.66
N GLY A 593 -10.52 19.45 -8.05
CA GLY A 593 -11.19 18.13 -8.21
C GLY A 593 -11.01 17.27 -9.49
N ALA A 594 -11.18 15.92 -9.47
CA ALA A 594 -11.45 15.11 -10.70
C ALA A 594 -12.37 13.90 -10.48
N TYR A 595 -13.43 13.74 -11.28
CA TYR A 595 -14.70 13.69 -10.56
C TYR A 595 -15.96 13.40 -11.38
N GLN A 596 -16.68 12.30 -11.11
CA GLN A 596 -17.57 11.72 -12.13
C GLN A 596 -16.84 11.60 -13.50
N GLY A 597 -15.51 11.48 -13.50
CA GLY A 597 -14.64 11.52 -14.68
C GLY A 597 -14.40 12.90 -15.34
N LEU A 598 -15.03 13.98 -14.88
CA LEU A 598 -14.73 15.34 -15.37
C LEU A 598 -13.70 16.05 -14.49
N PHE A 599 -13.25 17.21 -14.96
CA PHE A 599 -12.36 18.14 -14.29
C PHE A 599 -12.95 19.60 -14.41
N TYR A 600 -13.44 20.31 -13.37
CA TYR A 600 -14.11 21.66 -13.18
C TYR A 600 -13.38 22.87 -12.41
N PHE A 601 -13.10 24.09 -12.91
CA PHE A 601 -12.53 25.24 -12.14
C PHE A 601 -13.19 26.62 -12.11
N VAL A 602 -13.00 27.48 -11.10
CA VAL A 602 -13.42 28.88 -11.28
C VAL A 602 -12.64 29.47 -12.46
N ALA A 603 -13.23 30.26 -13.38
CA ALA A 603 -12.67 30.98 -14.57
C ALA A 603 -12.33 32.50 -14.54
N ASN A 604 -11.11 32.99 -14.20
CA ASN A 604 -10.77 34.44 -14.11
C ASN A 604 -10.38 34.96 -15.47
N ASP A 605 -11.41 34.88 -16.28
CA ASP A 605 -11.80 35.75 -17.37
C ASP A 605 -11.50 37.24 -17.20
N GLY A 606 -11.17 37.74 -15.99
CA GLY A 606 -11.03 39.17 -15.71
C GLY A 606 -12.37 39.93 -15.75
N VAL A 607 -13.50 39.22 -15.76
CA VAL A 607 -14.85 39.79 -15.94
C VAL A 607 -15.63 39.85 -14.62
N SER A 608 -15.44 38.86 -13.76
CA SER A 608 -16.40 38.53 -12.70
C SER A 608 -15.78 38.29 -11.32
N GLY A 609 -14.45 38.37 -11.19
CA GLY A 609 -13.77 38.21 -9.90
C GLY A 609 -13.54 36.75 -9.58
N VAL A 610 -14.59 35.99 -9.19
CA VAL A 610 -14.54 34.56 -8.81
C VAL A 610 -15.92 33.79 -8.95
N ASP A 611 -16.08 32.62 -9.67
CA ASP A 611 -17.37 31.96 -10.13
C ASP A 611 -17.32 30.52 -10.81
N LEU A 612 -18.45 29.78 -11.05
CA LEU A 612 -18.54 28.37 -11.59
C LEU A 612 -17.95 28.14 -12.99
N TRP A 613 -16.76 27.53 -13.13
CA TRP A 613 -16.34 26.82 -14.35
C TRP A 613 -15.93 25.18 -14.03
N ARG A 614 -15.82 23.86 -14.63
CA ARG A 614 -16.12 22.78 -15.76
C ARG A 614 -15.16 22.34 -16.96
N THR A 615 -14.57 21.15 -17.13
CA THR A 615 -14.17 20.57 -18.46
C THR A 615 -13.69 19.10 -18.45
N ASP A 616 -13.42 18.57 -19.63
CA ASP A 616 -12.96 17.21 -19.97
C ASP A 616 -11.49 17.14 -20.43
N GLY A 617 -10.79 18.27 -20.39
CA GLY A 617 -9.48 18.51 -20.98
C GLY A 617 -9.51 19.12 -22.38
N THR A 618 -10.63 19.60 -22.88
CA THR A 618 -10.72 20.42 -24.12
C THR A 618 -10.82 21.91 -23.83
N ALA A 619 -10.77 22.75 -24.86
CA ALA A 619 -11.12 24.17 -24.78
C ALA A 619 -12.65 24.42 -24.80
N GLU A 620 -13.45 23.37 -25.02
CA GLU A 620 -14.86 23.48 -25.42
C GLU A 620 -15.84 23.00 -24.34
N GLY A 621 -15.45 22.03 -23.51
CA GLY A 621 -16.20 21.68 -22.30
C GLY A 621 -16.15 22.72 -21.18
N THR A 622 -15.65 23.94 -21.48
CA THR A 622 -14.76 24.84 -20.71
C THR A 622 -15.46 26.23 -20.53
N VAL A 623 -16.71 26.19 -20.02
CA VAL A 623 -17.91 27.08 -20.21
C VAL A 623 -18.83 27.45 -18.98
N LYS A 624 -18.56 28.53 -18.22
CA LYS A 624 -19.20 28.93 -16.92
C LYS A 624 -20.67 28.49 -16.63
N VAL A 625 -20.97 28.06 -15.39
CA VAL A 625 -22.30 27.59 -14.95
C VAL A 625 -22.91 28.36 -13.75
N HIS A 626 -22.24 29.28 -13.01
CA HIS A 626 -22.87 30.12 -11.94
C HIS A 626 -21.95 31.31 -11.61
N ASP A 627 -22.40 32.51 -11.96
CA ASP A 627 -21.61 33.73 -12.16
C ASP A 627 -21.90 34.85 -11.17
N TRP A 628 -20.86 35.55 -10.70
CA TRP A 628 -20.82 35.94 -9.29
C TRP A 628 -20.41 37.38 -9.00
N PRO A 629 -21.38 38.22 -8.60
CA PRO A 629 -21.13 39.65 -8.48
C PRO A 629 -20.30 40.05 -7.26
N ASN A 630 -19.20 40.77 -7.52
CA ASN A 630 -18.43 41.57 -6.56
C ASN A 630 -17.65 40.76 -5.50
N SER A 631 -17.19 39.56 -5.87
CA SER A 631 -16.28 38.77 -5.05
C SER A 631 -14.88 39.42 -5.02
N GLU A 632 -14.69 40.49 -4.22
CA GLU A 632 -13.37 41.10 -3.97
C GLU A 632 -12.48 40.24 -3.06
N ALA A 633 -13.03 39.80 -1.93
CA ALA A 633 -12.24 39.43 -0.76
C ALA A 633 -11.79 37.96 -0.81
N SER A 634 -10.47 37.75 -0.82
CA SER A 634 -9.67 36.51 -0.91
C SER A 634 -9.96 35.41 0.11
N GLY A 635 -9.09 34.41 0.26
CA GLY A 635 -9.09 33.55 1.45
C GLY A 635 -9.77 32.23 1.22
N LEU A 636 -10.00 31.38 2.24
CA LEU A 636 -8.96 30.49 2.75
C LEU A 636 -9.29 28.95 2.54
N PHE A 637 -8.90 28.14 1.51
CA PHE A 637 -9.59 26.97 0.80
C PHE A 637 -9.54 25.36 1.04
N ARG A 638 -10.65 24.62 1.42
CA ARG A 638 -10.98 23.91 2.79
C ARG A 638 -11.97 22.64 2.36
N ASN A 639 -11.71 21.39 2.84
CA ASN A 639 -12.51 20.19 3.37
C ASN A 639 -13.52 19.08 2.79
N PRO A 640 -13.61 18.73 1.52
CA PRO A 640 -14.65 17.81 0.88
C PRO A 640 -15.01 16.25 1.24
N VAL A 641 -16.27 15.68 1.07
CA VAL A 641 -16.85 14.26 0.72
C VAL A 641 -18.14 14.11 -0.18
N GLN A 642 -18.36 12.98 -0.88
CA GLN A 642 -19.54 12.77 -1.79
C GLN A 642 -20.60 11.81 -1.25
N MET A 643 -21.89 12.19 -1.28
CA MET A 643 -23.03 11.31 -0.96
C MET A 643 -23.73 11.03 -2.26
N GLU A 644 -24.00 9.76 -2.56
CA GLU A 644 -25.10 9.42 -3.49
C GLU A 644 -25.02 10.12 -4.88
N GLY A 645 -23.79 10.45 -5.35
CA GLY A 645 -23.53 11.19 -6.61
C GLY A 645 -23.32 12.70 -6.48
N ILE A 646 -23.67 13.25 -5.32
CA ILE A 646 -24.06 14.64 -5.03
C ILE A 646 -23.06 15.29 -4.05
N LEU A 647 -23.14 16.61 -3.81
CA LEU A 647 -21.88 17.39 -3.70
C LEU A 647 -21.69 18.58 -2.77
N TYR A 648 -20.84 18.43 -1.77
CA TYR A 648 -21.14 19.09 -0.54
C TYR A 648 -20.08 20.02 0.05
N PHE A 649 -20.51 21.06 0.76
CA PHE A 649 -19.78 22.32 0.82
C PHE A 649 -18.85 22.59 1.96
N ILE A 650 -17.71 23.23 1.68
CA ILE A 650 -17.10 24.18 2.60
C ILE A 650 -16.70 25.41 1.81
N ARG A 651 -17.26 26.60 2.06
CA ARG A 651 -16.55 27.87 1.80
C ARG A 651 -17.14 28.91 2.72
N LEU A 652 -16.41 29.96 3.07
CA LEU A 652 -16.08 30.11 4.48
C LEU A 652 -17.26 30.12 5.36
N THR A 653 -18.40 30.64 4.90
CA THR A 653 -19.55 30.63 5.72
C THR A 653 -20.64 29.63 5.37
N ALA A 654 -21.71 29.90 4.62
CA ALA A 654 -22.84 28.97 4.71
C ALA A 654 -22.73 27.51 4.20
N LEU A 655 -23.80 26.69 4.19
CA LEU A 655 -23.71 25.31 3.67
C LEU A 655 -24.91 24.86 2.86
N TRP A 656 -24.68 24.18 1.73
CA TRP A 656 -25.38 24.41 0.43
C TRP A 656 -25.65 23.10 -0.33
N ARG A 657 -26.80 22.78 -1.12
CA ARG A 657 -27.41 21.67 -2.10
C ARG A 657 -27.20 21.61 -3.76
N THR A 658 -26.90 20.50 -4.51
CA THR A 658 -26.41 20.47 -5.97
C THR A 658 -26.27 19.08 -6.68
N ASP A 659 -25.61 19.06 -7.87
CA ASP A 659 -25.24 17.98 -8.83
C ASP A 659 -24.10 18.34 -9.85
N GLY A 660 -23.54 19.56 -9.82
CA GLY A 660 -22.63 20.10 -10.85
C GLY A 660 -23.25 21.15 -11.80
N THR A 661 -24.48 21.58 -11.56
CA THR A 661 -25.18 22.63 -12.33
C THR A 661 -25.45 23.91 -11.51
N ASP A 662 -26.00 24.92 -12.20
CA ASP A 662 -26.48 26.20 -11.65
C ASP A 662 -27.75 26.01 -10.82
N ALA A 663 -28.66 25.15 -11.28
CA ALA A 663 -29.93 24.86 -10.62
C ALA A 663 -29.77 23.81 -9.50
N GLY A 664 -28.71 23.02 -9.57
CA GLY A 664 -27.97 22.60 -8.40
C GLY A 664 -27.37 23.79 -7.64
N THR A 665 -28.12 24.88 -7.45
CA THR A 665 -27.81 25.98 -6.53
C THR A 665 -29.11 26.77 -6.01
N TRP A 666 -29.87 26.34 -4.94
CA TRP A 666 -31.04 26.87 -4.04
C TRP A 666 -31.23 26.76 -2.30
N MET A 667 -31.09 27.65 -1.13
CA MET A 667 -31.60 27.99 0.44
C MET A 667 -32.72 27.37 1.68
N VAL A 668 -32.93 26.22 2.57
CA VAL A 668 -32.35 24.97 3.46
C VAL A 668 -31.96 25.08 5.01
N LYS A 669 -30.68 25.09 5.51
CA LYS A 669 -30.20 25.10 6.96
C LYS A 669 -28.86 26.01 7.20
N GLN A 670 -28.40 26.81 8.31
CA GLN A 670 -27.66 28.29 8.64
C GLN A 670 -26.48 28.11 9.83
N LEU A 671 -25.11 28.01 9.62
CA LEU A 671 -23.85 27.97 10.45
C LEU A 671 -23.10 29.18 11.22
N ASN A 672 -23.37 30.50 11.32
CA ASN A 672 -22.60 31.40 12.29
C ASN A 672 -23.03 32.85 12.50
N SER A 673 -22.33 33.56 13.45
CA SER A 673 -22.02 35.00 13.40
C SER A 673 -20.73 35.65 14.03
N ASP A 674 -19.52 35.05 14.20
CA ASP A 674 -18.32 35.87 14.68
C ASP A 674 -16.83 35.47 14.32
N TRP A 675 -16.50 35.05 13.09
CA TRP A 675 -15.13 34.88 12.51
C TRP A 675 -13.94 34.17 13.30
N SER A 676 -14.14 33.21 14.23
CA SER A 676 -13.10 32.35 14.87
C SER A 676 -12.98 30.90 14.33
N SER A 677 -11.81 30.49 13.81
CA SER A 677 -11.75 29.58 12.65
C SER A 677 -11.55 28.06 12.82
N ASP A 678 -12.18 27.47 13.81
CA ASP A 678 -11.47 26.67 14.81
C ASP A 678 -11.02 25.18 14.45
N ALA A 679 -11.14 24.59 13.24
CA ALA A 679 -11.51 23.13 13.11
C ALA A 679 -11.11 22.08 11.96
N TYR A 680 -10.18 21.09 12.06
CA TYR A 680 -9.70 20.01 11.08
C TYR A 680 -10.72 19.02 10.27
N PRO A 681 -10.37 17.90 9.54
CA PRO A 681 -11.18 17.24 8.43
C PRO A 681 -11.92 15.83 8.51
N LEU A 682 -13.18 15.58 8.10
CA LEU A 682 -13.88 14.22 8.14
C LEU A 682 -13.31 12.99 7.30
N THR A 683 -13.76 11.70 7.44
CA THR A 683 -13.57 10.56 6.45
C THR A 683 -14.62 9.36 6.45
N ALA A 684 -15.21 9.03 5.27
CA ALA A 684 -16.57 8.46 4.92
C ALA A 684 -17.22 7.12 5.42
N VAL A 685 -18.53 7.15 5.80
CA VAL A 685 -19.62 6.09 5.66
C VAL A 685 -21.07 6.61 5.52
N GLY A 686 -21.87 6.00 4.61
CA GLY A 686 -23.35 5.95 4.67
C GLY A 686 -24.07 7.13 3.99
N ASN A 687 -25.42 7.11 3.96
CA ASN A 687 -26.25 8.23 3.46
C ASN A 687 -26.33 9.41 4.46
N ARG A 688 -25.27 9.56 5.26
CA ARG A 688 -25.28 10.20 6.58
C ARG A 688 -23.89 10.79 6.84
N LEU A 689 -23.82 12.04 7.29
CA LEU A 689 -22.60 12.85 7.25
C LEU A 689 -22.44 13.77 8.44
N PHE A 690 -21.20 14.04 8.85
CA PHE A 690 -20.87 14.23 10.26
C PHE A 690 -19.53 15.00 10.55
N PHE A 691 -19.54 16.33 10.64
CA PHE A 691 -18.52 17.40 10.60
C PHE A 691 -17.69 17.92 11.80
N ARG A 692 -18.08 19.05 12.42
CA ARG A 692 -17.99 19.43 13.84
C ARG A 692 -18.69 20.79 14.00
N ALA A 693 -18.09 21.87 14.51
CA ALA A 693 -18.67 23.21 14.50
C ALA A 693 -19.91 23.45 15.35
N SER A 694 -20.31 24.71 15.36
CA SER A 694 -20.75 25.43 16.55
C SER A 694 -22.24 25.64 16.62
N ASP A 695 -22.74 26.16 17.74
CA ASP A 695 -23.94 27.01 17.77
C ASP A 695 -24.05 27.77 19.06
N SER A 696 -24.59 29.00 19.06
CA SER A 696 -24.19 30.01 20.07
C SER A 696 -25.13 30.99 20.85
N ASP A 697 -26.47 31.00 20.69
CA ASP A 697 -27.44 31.88 21.42
C ASP A 697 -28.59 31.37 22.44
N PHE A 698 -28.93 30.05 22.64
CA PHE A 698 -29.96 29.31 23.49
C PHE A 698 -29.66 29.15 25.01
N GLY A 699 -28.46 28.79 25.43
CA GLY A 699 -28.33 27.59 26.28
C GLY A 699 -27.54 26.56 25.46
N TYR A 700 -28.07 25.38 25.09
CA TYR A 700 -27.73 24.83 23.76
C TYR A 700 -26.24 24.74 23.32
N GLY A 701 -25.51 23.62 23.35
CA GLY A 701 -24.17 23.52 22.69
C GLY A 701 -23.04 23.07 23.61
N PRO A 702 -21.79 22.84 23.12
CA PRO A 702 -20.89 21.64 23.06
C PRO A 702 -20.90 20.44 22.08
N GLU A 703 -21.77 20.27 21.12
CA GLU A 703 -22.47 18.99 21.01
C GLU A 703 -22.03 17.94 19.88
N LEU A 704 -22.92 17.22 19.16
CA LEU A 704 -22.61 16.37 17.93
C LEU A 704 -23.59 16.70 16.79
N TRP A 705 -23.29 16.44 15.50
CA TRP A 705 -24.22 16.74 14.37
C TRP A 705 -24.26 15.71 13.24
N MET A 706 -25.35 15.62 12.47
CA MET A 706 -25.29 15.08 11.09
C MET A 706 -26.23 15.69 10.09
N SER A 707 -26.04 15.29 8.82
CA SER A 707 -26.89 15.43 7.65
C SER A 707 -27.43 14.10 7.06
N ASP A 708 -28.66 14.15 6.52
CA ASP A 708 -29.21 13.28 5.45
C ASP A 708 -29.29 13.91 4.01
N GLY A 709 -28.82 15.14 3.80
CA GLY A 709 -28.96 15.97 2.57
C GLY A 709 -30.08 17.05 2.59
N THR A 710 -31.05 17.03 3.51
CA THR A 710 -32.23 17.93 3.57
C THR A 710 -32.14 19.02 4.65
N PRO A 711 -32.93 20.11 4.64
CA PRO A 711 -32.91 21.06 5.75
C PRO A 711 -33.19 20.33 7.08
N GLU A 712 -34.36 19.71 7.15
CA GLU A 712 -34.92 19.05 8.33
C GLU A 712 -34.20 17.75 8.69
N GLY A 713 -33.03 17.49 8.13
CA GLY A 713 -32.12 16.42 8.52
C GLY A 713 -30.83 16.92 9.17
N THR A 714 -30.90 17.77 10.21
CA THR A 714 -29.70 18.35 10.86
C THR A 714 -29.99 18.90 12.28
N ALA A 715 -29.33 18.53 13.45
CA ALA A 715 -29.35 19.28 14.78
C ALA A 715 -28.82 18.87 16.26
N GLN A 716 -28.07 17.80 16.70
CA GLN A 716 -27.59 17.46 18.13
C GLN A 716 -28.39 16.63 19.24
N VAL A 717 -28.38 15.28 19.50
CA VAL A 717 -29.39 14.50 20.34
C VAL A 717 -29.40 14.20 21.89
N LYS A 718 -28.38 13.89 22.72
CA LYS A 718 -28.56 13.18 24.07
C LYS A 718 -28.58 13.87 25.52
N ASP A 719 -27.69 13.60 26.55
CA ASP A 719 -27.69 13.99 28.05
C ASP A 719 -26.36 14.55 28.84
N LEU A 720 -25.35 15.35 28.34
CA LEU A 720 -23.89 15.61 28.79
C LEU A 720 -23.55 17.09 29.21
N TRP A 721 -22.67 17.79 28.46
CA TRP A 721 -21.55 18.62 28.92
C TRP A 721 -21.72 20.02 28.18
N PRO A 722 -22.29 21.10 28.82
CA PRO A 722 -22.74 22.38 28.18
C PRO A 722 -22.30 23.77 28.81
N GLY A 723 -21.82 24.88 28.17
CA GLY A 723 -21.73 26.35 28.68
C GLY A 723 -20.59 27.45 28.31
N ARG A 724 -19.50 27.82 29.07
CA ARG A 724 -18.03 28.15 28.64
C ARG A 724 -16.59 27.44 29.18
N ASN A 725 -16.02 26.13 29.36
CA ASN A 725 -16.16 24.52 29.49
C ASN A 725 -17.14 23.32 28.82
N GLY A 726 -18.07 23.13 27.69
CA GLY A 726 -18.19 23.03 26.05
C GLY A 726 -17.14 22.50 24.81
N SER A 727 -16.75 21.21 24.46
CA SER A 727 -15.46 20.67 23.89
C SER A 727 -15.31 19.33 23.09
N LYS A 728 -14.83 19.49 21.86
CA LYS A 728 -13.51 19.16 21.25
C LYS A 728 -13.04 17.82 20.61
N PRO A 729 -13.64 17.36 19.50
CA PRO A 729 -13.21 16.19 18.69
C PRO A 729 -12.71 16.43 17.23
N SER A 730 -11.46 16.09 16.84
CA SER A 730 -11.16 15.54 15.48
C SER A 730 -11.08 14.03 15.37
N SER A 731 -9.97 13.32 15.48
CA SER A 731 -9.86 11.85 15.62
C SER A 731 -10.89 10.82 15.16
N LEU A 732 -11.73 11.06 14.19
CA LEU A 732 -12.90 10.29 13.83
C LEU A 732 -12.75 9.49 12.42
N VAL A 733 -12.86 8.11 12.23
CA VAL A 733 -13.04 7.31 10.88
C VAL A 733 -14.07 6.15 10.72
N GLY A 734 -14.64 5.98 9.51
CA GLY A 734 -15.51 4.90 8.97
C GLY A 734 -15.41 3.37 9.27
N LEU A 735 -16.47 2.69 9.81
CA LEU A 735 -16.75 1.21 9.75
C LEU A 735 -18.18 0.82 10.25
N ASN A 736 -18.76 -0.35 9.94
CA ASN A 736 -20.01 -0.90 10.54
C ASN A 736 -21.29 0.01 10.64
N GLY A 737 -21.33 1.19 10.02
CA GLY A 737 -22.50 2.08 9.92
C GLY A 737 -22.94 2.83 11.19
N ARG A 738 -22.15 2.73 12.27
CA ARG A 738 -22.35 3.38 13.59
C ARG A 738 -21.05 3.33 14.40
N VAL A 739 -20.93 4.09 15.47
CA VAL A 739 -19.92 5.13 15.51
C VAL A 739 -19.10 5.32 16.77
N TYR A 740 -18.01 6.08 16.60
CA TYR A 740 -16.88 6.01 17.49
C TYR A 740 -15.73 7.11 17.42
N PHE A 741 -15.46 8.22 18.20
CA PHE A 741 -16.15 9.53 18.37
C PHE A 741 -15.42 10.78 19.11
N ALA A 742 -14.90 10.78 20.34
CA ALA A 742 -14.60 11.91 21.31
C ALA A 742 -15.76 12.68 21.91
N ALA A 743 -15.63 12.85 23.21
CA ALA A 743 -16.31 13.85 23.99
C ALA A 743 -15.34 14.31 25.08
N ASN A 744 -15.82 14.69 26.24
CA ASN A 744 -15.21 14.39 27.51
C ASN A 744 -16.42 14.27 28.49
N ASP A 745 -16.55 13.28 29.38
CA ASP A 745 -17.65 13.14 30.36
C ASP A 745 -17.31 13.33 31.81
N GLY A 746 -16.03 13.23 32.23
CA GLY A 746 -15.38 13.90 33.39
C GLY A 746 -16.08 13.99 34.75
N VAL A 747 -17.21 13.32 34.92
CA VAL A 747 -17.31 12.21 35.87
C VAL A 747 -16.06 11.36 35.76
N SER A 748 -15.69 10.96 34.54
CA SER A 748 -14.48 10.20 34.30
C SER A 748 -13.41 11.05 33.56
N GLY A 749 -13.69 11.62 32.37
CA GLY A 749 -12.89 12.51 31.48
C GLY A 749 -13.01 12.25 29.94
N ASN A 750 -12.13 11.65 29.11
CA ASN A 750 -12.48 11.18 27.74
C ASN A 750 -12.12 9.70 27.41
N GLU A 751 -13.09 8.76 27.36
CA GLU A 751 -13.09 7.29 27.10
C GLU A 751 -13.98 6.82 25.91
N LEU A 752 -13.61 5.73 25.23
CA LEU A 752 -14.38 4.83 24.37
C LEU A 752 -15.68 4.22 24.96
N TRP A 753 -16.68 3.90 24.11
CA TRP A 753 -18.03 4.53 24.03
C TRP A 753 -18.92 3.84 22.88
N THR A 754 -20.00 4.37 22.24
CA THR A 754 -20.51 4.06 20.83
C THR A 754 -21.78 4.88 20.44
N SER A 755 -22.07 5.22 19.16
CA SER A 755 -23.28 5.98 18.74
C SER A 755 -23.79 5.68 17.30
N ASP A 756 -25.07 5.74 16.94
CA ASP A 756 -25.56 5.47 15.55
C ASP A 756 -26.30 6.65 14.91
N GLY A 757 -26.19 7.83 15.50
CA GLY A 757 -27.08 8.95 15.21
C GLY A 757 -28.17 9.18 16.27
N THR A 758 -28.69 8.14 16.94
CA THR A 758 -29.87 8.30 17.85
C THR A 758 -29.49 8.50 19.32
N PRO A 759 -30.16 9.34 20.13
CA PRO A 759 -29.77 9.65 21.54
C PRO A 759 -29.68 8.40 22.42
N GLU A 760 -30.26 7.28 22.01
CA GLU A 760 -30.13 5.99 22.68
C GLU A 760 -28.89 5.20 22.23
N GLY A 761 -28.55 5.16 20.93
CA GLY A 761 -27.42 4.34 20.43
C GLY A 761 -26.04 4.69 21.00
N THR A 762 -25.99 5.85 21.59
CA THR A 762 -25.12 6.45 22.60
C THR A 762 -24.98 5.55 23.86
N VAL A 763 -24.16 4.47 23.84
CA VAL A 763 -23.85 3.59 25.03
C VAL A 763 -22.39 3.08 25.15
N LYS A 764 -21.76 3.05 26.35
CA LYS A 764 -20.27 2.87 26.44
C LYS A 764 -19.75 1.53 25.93
N VAL A 765 -18.74 1.52 25.05
CA VAL A 765 -18.06 0.27 24.70
C VAL A 765 -17.16 -0.20 25.82
N LYS A 766 -16.28 0.61 26.45
CA LYS A 766 -15.57 0.16 27.66
C LYS A 766 -14.82 1.24 28.44
N GLU A 767 -14.89 1.16 29.77
CA GLU A 767 -13.94 1.80 30.72
C GLU A 767 -12.62 1.04 30.64
N LEU A 768 -11.62 1.61 29.99
CA LEU A 768 -10.46 0.88 29.55
C LEU A 768 -9.55 0.49 30.73
N VAL A 769 -9.69 1.13 31.88
CA VAL A 769 -9.36 0.62 33.21
C VAL A 769 -10.08 1.49 34.24
N PRO A 770 -10.85 0.89 35.15
CA PRO A 770 -11.59 1.64 36.15
C PRO A 770 -10.70 2.48 37.07
N GLY A 771 -11.04 3.77 37.19
CA GLY A 771 -10.62 4.61 38.32
C GLY A 771 -9.18 5.13 38.30
N TYR A 772 -8.46 4.89 37.20
CA TYR A 772 -7.62 5.96 36.69
C TYR A 772 -8.62 7.07 36.24
N VAL A 773 -8.34 8.37 36.46
CA VAL A 773 -9.21 9.44 35.91
C VAL A 773 -9.01 9.28 34.41
N GLY A 774 -9.96 8.55 33.82
CA GLY A 774 -9.76 7.44 32.87
C GLY A 774 -8.32 6.98 32.58
N THR A 775 -8.05 6.49 31.38
CA THR A 775 -7.01 5.51 30.99
C THR A 775 -5.73 5.74 30.05
N GLY A 776 -5.69 6.29 28.79
CA GLY A 776 -4.66 7.19 28.09
C GLY A 776 -4.46 7.38 26.50
N PRO A 777 -5.07 8.35 25.75
CA PRO A 777 -5.29 8.66 24.25
C PRO A 777 -4.82 9.78 23.30
N MET A 778 -4.61 9.30 22.08
CA MET A 778 -4.23 10.00 20.86
C MET A 778 -4.58 9.13 19.68
N LEU A 779 -5.00 9.69 18.56
CA LEU A 779 -4.93 9.08 17.24
C LEU A 779 -5.64 7.73 16.88
N LEU A 780 -5.90 7.33 15.57
CA LEU A 780 -6.21 6.02 14.87
C LEU A 780 -6.54 6.15 13.20
N THR A 781 -7.07 5.21 12.28
CA THR A 781 -7.92 5.33 10.94
C THR A 781 -9.02 4.22 10.57
N ARG A 782 -8.89 3.19 9.68
CA ARG A 782 -9.70 1.89 9.68
C ARG A 782 -9.21 0.69 8.83
N VAL A 783 -9.20 -0.51 9.46
CA VAL A 783 -9.01 -1.85 8.84
C VAL A 783 -10.10 -2.88 9.18
N GLY A 784 -10.56 -3.60 8.16
CA GLY A 784 -11.43 -4.77 8.23
C GLY A 784 -12.75 -4.52 8.93
N GLY A 785 -13.05 -5.39 9.90
CA GLY A 785 -14.13 -5.22 10.87
C GLY A 785 -13.66 -4.61 12.21
N THR A 786 -12.39 -4.22 12.30
CA THR A 786 -11.67 -4.14 13.56
C THR A 786 -11.36 -2.69 13.95
N LEU A 787 -11.68 -2.39 15.20
CA LEU A 787 -11.25 -1.21 15.92
C LEU A 787 -9.93 -1.40 16.56
N TYR A 788 -9.25 -0.30 16.71
CA TYR A 788 -7.82 -0.35 16.77
C TYR A 788 -7.37 0.97 17.38
N PHE A 789 -6.88 1.02 18.62
CA PHE A 789 -6.83 2.32 19.29
C PHE A 789 -5.77 2.59 20.40
N ALA A 790 -5.85 3.74 21.09
CA ALA A 790 -4.82 4.27 21.97
C ALA A 790 -5.21 4.56 23.44
N ALA A 791 -5.16 3.65 24.41
CA ALA A 791 -5.37 4.00 25.86
C ALA A 791 -4.34 3.40 26.84
N THR A 792 -3.86 4.18 27.84
CA THR A 792 -2.60 4.00 28.61
C THR A 792 -2.51 2.77 29.55
N ASP A 793 -1.97 2.86 30.78
CA ASP A 793 -1.53 1.77 31.65
C ASP A 793 -1.57 2.18 33.11
N ALA A 794 -1.80 1.16 33.93
CA ALA A 794 -1.35 1.08 35.30
C ALA A 794 0.16 1.42 35.48
N SER A 795 0.99 1.44 34.42
CA SER A 795 2.43 1.78 34.44
C SER A 795 2.90 3.04 33.68
N GLY A 796 2.02 3.95 33.26
CA GLY A 796 2.45 5.29 32.82
C GLY A 796 2.85 5.47 31.35
N ALA A 797 3.79 4.69 30.80
CA ALA A 797 4.28 4.75 29.38
C ALA A 797 3.36 3.97 28.34
N PRO A 798 3.56 3.65 26.99
CA PRO A 798 2.76 2.96 25.78
C PRO A 798 2.45 1.45 25.31
N ALA A 799 1.20 1.05 24.88
CA ALA A 799 0.84 -0.32 24.37
C ALA A 799 -0.08 -0.57 23.11
N LEU A 800 -0.65 -1.77 22.83
CA LEU A 800 -1.46 -2.12 21.61
C LEU A 800 -2.88 -2.89 21.77
N TRP A 801 -4.12 -2.31 21.97
CA TRP A 801 -5.48 -3.00 22.09
C TRP A 801 -6.25 -2.76 20.80
N LYS A 802 -7.00 -3.78 20.40
CA LYS A 802 -8.05 -3.68 19.39
C LYS A 802 -9.43 -3.65 20.05
N SER A 803 -10.48 -3.52 19.24
CA SER A 803 -11.87 -3.82 19.55
C SER A 803 -12.60 -4.30 18.30
N ASP A 804 -13.81 -4.80 18.46
CA ASP A 804 -14.81 -5.04 17.41
C ASP A 804 -15.97 -4.03 17.50
N GLY A 805 -15.92 -3.12 18.47
CA GLY A 805 -17.05 -2.31 18.91
C GLY A 805 -17.82 -2.89 20.11
N THR A 806 -17.19 -3.73 20.92
CA THR A 806 -17.77 -4.27 22.16
C THR A 806 -16.81 -4.25 23.34
N GLU A 807 -17.34 -4.22 24.57
CA GLU A 807 -16.53 -4.27 25.79
C GLU A 807 -15.62 -5.50 25.86
N ALA A 808 -16.11 -6.62 25.33
CA ALA A 808 -15.41 -7.90 25.36
C ALA A 808 -14.34 -8.01 24.27
N GLY A 809 -14.63 -7.53 23.05
CA GLY A 809 -13.66 -7.52 21.95
C GLY A 809 -12.60 -6.44 22.10
N THR A 810 -12.85 -5.42 22.93
CA THR A 810 -11.83 -4.44 23.31
C THR A 810 -10.75 -5.12 24.17
N VAL A 811 -9.56 -5.42 23.63
CA VAL A 811 -8.45 -6.19 24.27
C VAL A 811 -7.03 -5.88 23.78
N ARG A 812 -6.05 -5.82 24.70
CA ARG A 812 -4.59 -5.70 24.46
C ARG A 812 -4.11 -6.85 23.60
N VAL A 813 -3.80 -6.55 22.35
CA VAL A 813 -2.87 -7.33 21.55
C VAL A 813 -1.47 -7.23 22.19
N ARG A 814 -0.69 -8.28 22.02
CA ARG A 814 0.61 -8.43 22.68
C ARG A 814 1.68 -8.68 21.62
N GLY A 815 2.89 -8.93 22.06
CA GLY A 815 4.04 -9.21 21.21
C GLY A 815 5.33 -9.14 22.02
N PRO A 816 6.50 -9.09 21.39
CA PRO A 816 7.80 -9.01 22.07
C PRO A 816 8.10 -7.70 22.82
N MET A 817 7.07 -6.99 23.33
CA MET A 817 6.96 -5.53 23.25
C MET A 817 6.75 -4.73 24.56
N PRO A 818 7.79 -4.18 25.20
CA PRO A 818 7.62 -3.17 26.22
C PRO A 818 7.20 -1.78 25.73
N GLY A 819 7.07 -1.41 24.44
CA GLY A 819 6.47 -0.10 24.10
C GLY A 819 6.26 0.24 22.63
N LEU A 820 5.61 1.39 22.28
CA LEU A 820 5.77 2.43 21.21
C LEU A 820 6.15 3.72 22.12
N LEU A 821 6.60 4.89 21.69
CA LEU A 821 7.66 5.73 22.39
C LEU A 821 7.52 6.58 23.73
N GLY A 822 8.40 7.61 23.88
CA GLY A 822 8.38 8.79 24.77
C GLY A 822 8.09 10.18 24.09
N THR A 823 8.63 11.31 24.51
CA THR A 823 7.77 12.45 24.82
C THR A 823 7.30 13.62 23.88
N GLY A 824 7.20 13.57 22.54
CA GLY A 824 7.15 14.82 21.73
C GLY A 824 6.87 14.92 20.20
N ASP A 825 6.27 13.96 19.50
CA ASP A 825 6.18 13.97 18.04
C ASP A 825 4.89 14.23 17.18
N PRO A 826 5.00 14.88 15.98
CA PRO A 826 4.83 13.82 14.43
C PRO A 826 4.00 12.53 14.15
N ILE A 827 3.48 11.76 15.13
CA ILE A 827 3.01 10.35 14.97
C ILE A 827 2.23 9.98 13.76
N SER A 828 2.42 8.71 13.38
CA SER A 828 1.77 8.18 12.21
C SER A 828 1.47 6.72 12.24
N PHE A 829 0.60 6.38 11.30
CA PHE A 829 -0.22 5.20 11.23
C PHE A 829 -0.95 5.28 9.78
N LEU A 830 -1.00 4.34 8.78
CA LEU A 830 -2.25 4.14 7.93
C LEU A 830 -2.51 2.66 7.41
N ALA A 831 -3.76 2.34 6.98
CA ALA A 831 -4.37 1.07 6.53
C ALA A 831 -3.56 0.03 5.72
N LEU A 832 -3.65 -1.26 6.09
CA LEU A 832 -3.44 -2.40 5.15
C LEU A 832 -4.74 -3.16 4.86
N GLU A 833 -5.69 -2.47 4.25
CA GLU A 833 -6.85 -3.13 3.64
C GLU A 833 -6.51 -3.68 2.25
N PRO A 834 -6.96 -4.90 1.89
CA PRO A 834 -7.94 -5.76 2.61
C PRO A 834 -7.35 -6.82 3.56
N GLU A 835 -6.07 -6.76 3.93
CA GLU A 835 -5.36 -7.90 4.51
C GLU A 835 -5.52 -8.09 6.02
N GLY A 836 -6.18 -7.18 6.74
CA GLY A 836 -6.51 -7.31 8.18
C GLY A 836 -5.32 -7.14 9.14
N MET A 837 -4.11 -7.35 8.64
CA MET A 837 -2.90 -6.66 9.09
C MET A 837 -3.06 -5.15 8.89
N LEU A 838 -2.13 -4.39 9.47
CA LEU A 838 -2.14 -2.94 9.42
C LEU A 838 -0.67 -2.45 9.67
N LEU A 839 -0.29 -1.40 10.46
CA LEU A 839 0.99 -0.70 10.16
C LEU A 839 2.02 -0.07 11.22
N PHE A 840 2.79 -0.76 12.11
CA PHE A 840 3.41 -0.16 13.35
C PHE A 840 4.79 0.50 13.43
N ALA A 841 5.07 1.13 14.62
CA ALA A 841 6.11 2.08 15.15
C ALA A 841 6.77 1.95 16.61
N ALA A 842 7.52 0.92 17.12
CA ALA A 842 7.74 0.70 18.60
C ALA A 842 9.01 0.05 19.23
N ALA A 843 8.95 -0.41 20.51
CA ALA A 843 9.98 -1.06 21.34
C ALA A 843 9.91 -2.42 22.05
N ASP A 844 11.15 -2.93 22.15
CA ASP A 844 11.89 -3.70 23.15
C ASP A 844 13.39 -3.31 23.13
N ALA A 845 14.04 -3.28 24.29
CA ALA A 845 15.30 -2.55 24.48
C ALA A 845 16.52 -3.00 23.64
N ALA A 846 16.42 -4.06 22.81
CA ALA A 846 17.53 -4.56 22.01
C ALA A 846 18.18 -3.48 21.14
N SER A 847 17.38 -2.58 20.55
CA SER A 847 17.98 -1.60 19.64
C SER A 847 17.30 -0.22 19.54
N GLY A 848 16.06 0.03 19.96
CA GLY A 848 15.55 1.38 19.63
C GLY A 848 14.08 1.71 19.51
N VAL A 849 13.71 1.95 18.26
CA VAL A 849 12.45 1.91 17.52
C VAL A 849 12.79 1.49 16.03
N GLU A 850 12.54 0.29 15.35
CA GLU A 850 12.71 0.08 13.83
C GLU A 850 11.78 -0.52 12.66
N VAL A 851 11.13 -1.71 12.53
CA VAL A 851 9.79 -1.92 11.84
C VAL A 851 9.09 -3.34 11.95
N TRP A 852 7.80 -3.53 12.39
CA TRP A 852 6.96 -4.78 12.58
C TRP A 852 5.54 -4.55 12.04
N ARG A 853 4.78 -5.65 11.88
CA ARG A 853 3.32 -5.75 11.74
C ARG A 853 2.64 -6.39 12.95
N THR A 854 1.30 -6.39 13.03
CA THR A 854 0.43 -7.38 13.69
C THR A 854 -0.92 -7.54 12.99
N ASP A 855 -1.49 -8.74 13.05
CA ASP A 855 -2.87 -9.07 12.68
C ASP A 855 -3.86 -8.87 13.86
N GLY A 856 -3.42 -8.11 14.86
CA GLY A 856 -4.09 -8.02 16.15
C GLY A 856 -3.86 -9.25 17.04
N THR A 857 -2.84 -10.08 16.80
CA THR A 857 -2.46 -11.22 17.68
C THR A 857 -1.02 -11.14 18.16
N GLU A 858 -0.71 -11.83 19.26
CA GLU A 858 0.64 -11.88 19.83
C GLU A 858 1.68 -12.55 18.92
N ALA A 859 1.23 -13.43 18.01
CA ALA A 859 2.09 -14.13 17.06
C ALA A 859 2.23 -13.41 15.71
N GLY A 860 1.22 -12.61 15.32
CA GLY A 860 1.33 -11.73 14.16
C GLY A 860 2.19 -10.50 14.44
N THR A 861 2.41 -10.14 15.71
CA THR A 861 3.32 -9.05 16.12
C THR A 861 4.78 -9.40 15.82
N VAL A 862 5.31 -9.10 14.61
CA VAL A 862 6.65 -9.53 14.12
C VAL A 862 7.45 -8.45 13.38
N ARG A 863 8.73 -8.25 13.73
CA ARG A 863 9.69 -7.31 13.09
C ARG A 863 9.92 -7.79 11.67
N ILE A 864 10.17 -6.82 10.80
CA ILE A 864 10.17 -6.98 9.37
C ILE A 864 11.55 -6.72 8.75
N THR A 865 12.53 -6.09 9.42
CA THR A 865 13.96 -6.14 8.99
C THR A 865 15.01 -5.73 10.07
N ASP A 866 16.22 -6.35 10.06
CA ASP A 866 17.33 -6.37 11.10
C ASP A 866 18.84 -5.96 10.45
N ILE A 867 20.06 -3.93 10.24
CA ILE A 867 20.74 -2.87 9.34
C ILE A 867 22.25 -2.40 9.49
N VAL A 868 22.61 -1.23 10.13
CA VAL A 868 23.96 -0.92 10.77
C VAL A 868 23.95 -1.20 12.30
N PRO A 869 23.15 -2.19 12.72
CA PRO A 869 22.98 -2.68 14.08
C PRO A 869 22.91 -1.78 15.32
N GLY A 870 21.87 -2.07 16.12
CA GLY A 870 21.87 -1.82 17.55
C GLY A 870 21.22 -0.51 18.02
N PRO A 871 21.63 -0.01 19.20
CA PRO A 871 20.86 0.88 20.07
C PRO A 871 20.65 2.33 19.58
N GLY A 872 21.00 2.68 18.35
CA GLY A 872 20.43 3.90 17.80
C GLY A 872 19.00 3.59 17.44
N SER A 873 18.07 4.31 18.07
CA SER A 873 16.62 4.26 17.86
C SER A 873 16.19 4.49 16.42
N SER A 874 14.87 4.60 16.12
CA SER A 874 14.36 4.95 14.78
C SER A 874 12.84 5.46 14.49
N ARG A 875 12.04 5.98 15.45
CA ARG A 875 10.83 6.95 15.42
C ARG A 875 10.06 7.37 14.09
N PRO A 876 8.69 7.39 13.90
CA PRO A 876 8.05 7.61 12.52
C PRO A 876 6.71 8.37 12.04
N ARG A 877 6.58 8.91 10.73
CA ARG A 877 5.62 9.99 10.13
C ARG A 877 4.57 9.54 8.99
N MET A 878 3.51 10.37 8.68
CA MET A 878 2.05 10.05 8.30
C MET A 878 1.72 9.41 6.97
N LEU A 879 0.92 8.37 7.05
CA LEU A 879 1.23 7.17 6.33
C LEU A 879 0.22 7.04 5.16
N THR A 880 0.61 6.67 3.92
CA THR A 880 -0.32 6.13 2.88
C THR A 880 0.35 5.10 1.90
N ARG A 881 -0.40 4.18 1.22
CA ARG A 881 0.04 2.87 0.61
C ARG A 881 -0.14 2.63 -0.91
N SER A 882 0.73 1.89 -1.67
CA SER A 882 0.36 1.27 -3.00
C SER A 882 0.66 -0.22 -3.23
N GLY A 883 -0.33 -1.05 -2.91
CA GLY A 883 -0.28 -2.47 -3.26
C GLY A 883 0.80 -3.17 -2.43
N ASN A 884 1.67 -3.93 -3.10
CA ASN A 884 2.61 -4.86 -2.48
C ASN A 884 3.96 -4.23 -2.09
N ARG A 885 4.03 -2.91 -2.03
CA ARG A 885 5.29 -2.17 -2.19
C ARG A 885 4.93 -0.68 -1.92
N ILE A 886 5.53 0.00 -0.90
CA ILE A 886 4.60 0.47 0.17
C ILE A 886 4.75 1.83 0.99
N PHE A 887 5.91 2.41 1.47
CA PHE A 887 6.27 3.90 1.68
C PHE A 887 6.49 4.69 3.07
N LEU A 888 7.37 5.74 3.27
CA LEU A 888 7.76 6.37 4.63
C LEU A 888 8.98 7.35 4.76
N SER A 889 9.46 7.74 6.00
CA SER A 889 10.17 9.02 6.29
C SER A 889 11.41 9.30 7.21
N ALA A 890 12.40 8.43 7.32
CA ALA A 890 13.26 8.08 8.47
C ALA A 890 14.41 9.12 9.01
N ASN A 891 15.08 9.04 10.25
CA ASN A 891 16.57 9.25 10.71
C ASN A 891 17.82 8.18 10.96
N ASP A 892 19.01 8.19 10.33
CA ASP A 892 19.89 7.00 10.21
C ASP A 892 21.03 6.93 11.21
N GLY A 893 21.74 8.02 11.26
CA GLY A 893 23.08 7.86 10.74
C GLY A 893 23.53 9.16 10.18
N TRP A 894 23.41 9.42 8.87
CA TRP A 894 23.85 10.69 8.37
C TRP A 894 23.20 11.47 7.16
N THR A 895 22.37 11.15 6.11
CA THR A 895 22.02 12.15 4.96
C THR A 895 20.76 12.96 5.15
N GLY A 896 20.48 13.32 6.38
CA GLY A 896 19.26 14.00 6.69
C GLY A 896 18.03 13.12 6.65
N PHE A 897 17.00 13.64 7.29
CA PHE A 897 15.61 13.31 7.52
C PHE A 897 14.98 12.77 6.23
N GLU A 898 14.70 11.48 5.98
CA GLU A 898 14.64 10.96 4.58
C GLU A 898 13.67 9.85 4.05
N PRO A 899 13.60 9.71 2.71
CA PRO A 899 13.00 8.15 1.78
C PRO A 899 13.03 6.58 2.02
N TRP A 900 12.96 5.86 3.17
CA TRP A 900 13.32 4.38 3.20
C TRP A 900 12.37 3.21 2.64
N LEU A 901 11.32 2.61 3.24
CA LEU A 901 10.36 1.59 2.65
C LEU A 901 10.83 0.13 2.48
N ILE A 902 10.31 -1.00 3.02
CA ILE A 902 10.50 -2.38 2.47
C ILE A 902 9.35 -2.89 1.55
N PRO A 903 9.47 -4.02 0.81
CA PRO A 903 8.40 -4.58 -0.01
C PRO A 903 7.56 -5.64 0.73
N TRP A 904 6.33 -5.91 0.26
CA TRP A 904 5.31 -6.80 0.88
C TRP A 904 5.77 -8.16 1.36
N ARG A 905 6.75 -8.78 0.71
CA ARG A 905 7.30 -10.08 1.12
C ARG A 905 7.95 -10.04 2.51
N ALA A 906 8.48 -8.91 2.96
CA ALA A 906 8.94 -8.77 4.34
C ALA A 906 7.77 -8.82 5.35
N VAL A 907 6.51 -8.77 4.88
CA VAL A 907 5.35 -8.23 5.61
C VAL A 907 4.17 -9.16 5.58
N THR A 908 3.87 -9.82 4.47
CA THR A 908 3.20 -11.11 4.55
C THR A 908 4.09 -12.09 5.32
N GLY A 909 5.40 -11.86 5.31
CA GLY A 909 6.43 -12.86 5.55
C GLY A 909 6.77 -13.57 4.23
N PRO A 910 7.89 -14.30 4.20
CA PRO A 910 8.31 -15.01 3.00
C PRO A 910 7.25 -16.05 2.60
N VAL A 911 6.96 -16.11 1.31
CA VAL A 911 5.89 -16.92 0.72
C VAL A 911 6.52 -18.18 0.12
N PRO A 912 6.10 -19.41 0.51
CA PRO A 912 6.70 -20.62 -0.05
C PRO A 912 6.51 -20.70 -1.58
N PRO A 913 7.49 -21.27 -2.32
CA PRO A 913 7.45 -21.34 -3.78
C PRO A 913 6.25 -22.13 -4.28
N THR A 914 5.75 -21.82 -5.48
CA THR A 914 4.69 -22.62 -6.11
C THR A 914 5.28 -23.81 -6.88
N VAL A 915 4.64 -24.98 -6.80
CA VAL A 915 5.05 -26.18 -7.57
C VAL A 915 3.85 -26.90 -8.20
N THR A 916 3.99 -27.27 -9.48
CA THR A 916 3.02 -28.02 -10.28
C THR A 916 3.72 -29.27 -10.83
N CYS A 917 3.23 -30.43 -10.41
CA CYS A 917 3.79 -31.72 -10.82
C CYS A 917 3.52 -32.03 -12.30
N PRO A 918 4.39 -32.83 -12.94
CA PRO A 918 4.12 -33.42 -14.24
C PRO A 918 3.01 -34.48 -14.13
N LYS A 919 2.62 -35.05 -15.28
CA LYS A 919 1.70 -36.19 -15.32
C LYS A 919 2.41 -37.49 -14.94
N ASP A 920 1.62 -38.46 -14.48
CA ASP A 920 2.07 -39.82 -14.20
C ASP A 920 2.79 -40.45 -15.41
N VAL A 921 3.84 -41.21 -15.11
CA VAL A 921 4.71 -41.86 -16.10
C VAL A 921 4.43 -43.35 -16.11
N THR A 922 4.42 -43.98 -17.28
CA THR A 922 4.41 -45.44 -17.42
C THR A 922 5.66 -45.88 -18.18
N ALA A 923 6.34 -46.91 -17.69
CA ALA A 923 7.58 -47.44 -18.26
C ALA A 923 7.55 -48.97 -18.35
N GLU A 924 8.30 -49.50 -19.31
CA GLU A 924 8.48 -50.94 -19.51
C GLU A 924 9.68 -51.45 -18.70
N ALA A 925 9.53 -52.58 -18.01
CA ALA A 925 10.55 -53.20 -17.20
C ALA A 925 11.72 -53.70 -18.07
N ALA A 926 12.93 -53.19 -17.80
CA ALA A 926 14.12 -53.59 -18.53
C ALA A 926 14.70 -54.93 -18.02
N ASN A 927 14.38 -55.30 -16.77
CA ASN A 927 14.73 -56.58 -16.14
C ASN A 927 13.92 -56.79 -14.85
N ALA A 928 14.18 -57.89 -14.12
CA ALA A 928 13.53 -58.25 -12.86
C ALA A 928 13.58 -57.19 -11.73
N ALA A 929 14.52 -56.23 -11.78
CA ALA A 929 14.58 -55.10 -10.84
C ALA A 929 13.69 -53.90 -11.25
N GLY A 930 13.11 -53.92 -12.45
CA GLY A 930 12.25 -52.86 -13.00
C GLY A 930 12.91 -52.06 -14.12
N ALA A 931 12.75 -50.73 -14.11
CA ALA A 931 13.12 -49.84 -15.21
C ALA A 931 13.82 -48.56 -14.71
N ASP A 932 14.87 -48.11 -15.41
CA ASP A 932 15.49 -46.81 -15.15
C ASP A 932 14.64 -45.70 -15.79
N VAL A 933 14.04 -44.82 -14.99
CA VAL A 933 13.08 -43.81 -15.48
C VAL A 933 13.64 -42.40 -15.32
N SER A 934 13.86 -41.72 -16.45
CA SER A 934 14.06 -40.27 -16.48
C SER A 934 12.73 -39.59 -16.20
N LEU A 935 12.62 -38.89 -15.08
CA LEU A 935 11.41 -38.19 -14.67
C LEU A 935 11.23 -36.90 -15.50
N PRO A 936 10.00 -36.57 -15.92
CA PRO A 936 9.69 -35.29 -16.57
C PRO A 936 9.81 -34.12 -15.58
N GLU A 937 10.18 -32.95 -16.10
CA GLU A 937 10.36 -31.74 -15.30
C GLU A 937 9.04 -31.23 -14.70
N ALA A 938 8.98 -31.14 -13.38
CA ALA A 938 7.97 -30.36 -12.67
C ALA A 938 8.18 -28.86 -12.91
N ARG A 939 7.09 -28.08 -12.88
CA ARG A 939 7.16 -26.62 -12.99
C ARG A 939 7.11 -26.03 -11.60
N ALA A 940 8.13 -25.27 -11.23
CA ALA A 940 8.14 -24.47 -10.01
C ALA A 940 8.38 -23.00 -10.34
N SER A 941 7.80 -22.11 -9.54
CA SER A 941 7.86 -20.66 -9.75
C SER A 941 7.73 -19.93 -8.41
N ASP A 942 8.43 -18.82 -8.30
CA ASP A 942 8.66 -18.07 -7.07
C ASP A 942 8.83 -16.58 -7.42
N ASP A 943 8.56 -15.66 -6.50
CA ASP A 943 8.66 -14.22 -6.74
C ASP A 943 10.00 -13.58 -6.36
N ALA A 944 10.90 -14.30 -5.69
CA ALA A 944 12.29 -13.89 -5.45
C ALA A 944 13.26 -14.45 -6.51
N ALA A 945 13.35 -15.79 -6.65
CA ALA A 945 14.31 -16.44 -7.55
C ALA A 945 13.86 -17.85 -7.99
N PRO A 946 14.24 -18.34 -9.20
CA PRO A 946 13.80 -19.65 -9.69
C PRO A 946 14.12 -20.81 -8.71
N PRO A 947 13.11 -21.47 -8.12
CA PRO A 947 13.33 -22.32 -6.96
C PRO A 947 13.97 -23.66 -7.35
N ARG A 948 14.81 -24.18 -6.45
CA ARG A 948 15.51 -25.45 -6.62
C ARG A 948 14.54 -26.62 -6.48
N VAL A 949 14.33 -27.37 -7.56
CA VAL A 949 13.46 -28.56 -7.57
C VAL A 949 14.24 -29.83 -7.25
N THR A 950 13.64 -30.71 -6.44
CA THR A 950 14.18 -32.01 -6.03
C THR A 950 13.11 -33.11 -6.15
N TYR A 951 13.53 -34.35 -6.40
CA TYR A 951 12.65 -35.51 -6.60
C TYR A 951 13.04 -36.64 -5.65
N SER A 952 12.06 -37.38 -5.13
CA SER A 952 12.27 -38.58 -4.33
C SER A 952 11.25 -39.67 -4.72
N PRO A 953 11.67 -40.77 -5.37
CA PRO A 953 13.02 -41.09 -5.84
C PRO A 953 13.61 -40.10 -6.87
N GLU A 954 14.94 -40.09 -7.02
CA GLU A 954 15.64 -39.19 -7.94
C GLU A 954 15.45 -39.58 -9.42
N SER A 955 15.52 -38.61 -10.32
CA SER A 955 15.40 -38.84 -11.77
C SER A 955 16.55 -39.69 -12.32
N GLY A 956 16.22 -40.74 -13.09
CA GLY A 956 17.19 -41.73 -13.56
C GLY A 956 17.45 -42.89 -12.59
N SER A 957 16.73 -42.96 -11.46
CA SER A 957 16.72 -44.15 -10.59
C SER A 957 16.06 -45.36 -11.27
N THR A 958 16.41 -46.57 -10.83
CA THR A 958 15.65 -47.78 -11.14
C THR A 958 14.37 -47.83 -10.31
N PHE A 959 13.22 -47.79 -10.97
CA PHE A 959 11.89 -47.95 -10.37
C PHE A 959 11.46 -49.42 -10.45
N PRO A 960 10.99 -50.03 -9.34
CA PRO A 960 10.57 -51.43 -9.31
C PRO A 960 9.24 -51.64 -10.04
N LEU A 961 8.95 -52.89 -10.44
CA LEU A 961 7.65 -53.26 -11.00
C LEU A 961 6.50 -52.91 -10.05
N GLY A 962 5.43 -52.35 -10.60
CA GLY A 962 4.29 -51.83 -9.86
C GLY A 962 4.21 -50.31 -9.92
N ASP A 963 3.55 -49.73 -8.92
CA ASP A 963 3.26 -48.30 -8.82
C ASP A 963 4.16 -47.66 -7.75
N THR A 964 4.90 -46.61 -8.11
CA THR A 964 5.80 -45.88 -7.23
C THR A 964 5.40 -44.40 -7.18
N LEU A 965 5.08 -43.91 -5.99
CA LEU A 965 4.83 -42.49 -5.76
C LEU A 965 6.15 -41.71 -5.78
N VAL A 966 6.26 -40.71 -6.65
CA VAL A 966 7.34 -39.72 -6.66
C VAL A 966 6.87 -38.46 -5.95
N SER A 967 7.58 -38.07 -4.89
CA SER A 967 7.43 -36.75 -4.26
C SER A 967 8.35 -35.75 -4.97
N VAL A 968 7.82 -34.58 -5.30
CA VAL A 968 8.58 -33.43 -5.79
C VAL A 968 8.56 -32.35 -4.71
N THR A 969 9.72 -31.79 -4.41
CA THR A 969 9.86 -30.66 -3.48
C THR A 969 10.61 -29.52 -4.17
N ALA A 970 9.97 -28.35 -4.26
CA ALA A 970 10.63 -27.10 -4.59
C ALA A 970 11.09 -26.41 -3.30
N HIS A 971 12.29 -25.80 -3.34
CA HIS A 971 12.91 -25.03 -2.26
C HIS A 971 13.28 -23.65 -2.83
N ASP A 972 12.98 -22.56 -2.12
CA ASP A 972 13.44 -21.19 -2.47
C ASP A 972 14.87 -20.93 -1.96
N GLU A 973 15.33 -19.67 -1.93
CA GLU A 973 16.66 -19.32 -1.38
C GLU A 973 16.67 -19.30 0.17
N GLU A 974 15.50 -19.17 0.77
CA GLU A 974 15.22 -19.21 2.21
C GLU A 974 14.99 -20.64 2.77
N GLU A 975 14.99 -21.66 1.90
CA GLU A 975 14.65 -23.07 2.15
C GLU A 975 13.22 -23.30 2.72
N LEU A 976 12.26 -22.42 2.43
CA LEU A 976 10.84 -22.79 2.49
C LEU A 976 10.51 -23.77 1.36
N THR A 977 9.48 -24.58 1.56
CA THR A 977 9.17 -25.67 0.63
C THR A 977 7.70 -25.76 0.25
N ALA A 978 7.47 -26.12 -1.00
CA ALA A 978 6.20 -26.66 -1.47
C ALA A 978 6.39 -28.02 -2.11
N THR A 979 5.36 -28.85 -2.01
CA THR A 979 5.39 -30.24 -2.45
C THR A 979 4.20 -30.60 -3.33
N CYS A 980 4.44 -31.50 -4.27
CA CYS A 980 3.41 -32.21 -5.01
C CYS A 980 3.90 -33.65 -5.26
N ALA A 981 3.02 -34.52 -5.75
CA ALA A 981 3.41 -35.89 -6.10
C ALA A 981 2.74 -36.35 -7.40
N PHE A 982 3.37 -37.31 -8.07
CA PHE A 982 2.86 -38.03 -9.24
C PHE A 982 3.33 -39.48 -9.21
N HIS A 983 2.73 -40.34 -10.03
CA HIS A 983 3.00 -41.78 -10.04
C HIS A 983 3.95 -42.20 -11.17
N VAL A 984 4.83 -43.16 -10.89
CA VAL A 984 5.66 -43.87 -11.86
C VAL A 984 5.28 -45.34 -11.83
N LEU A 985 4.67 -45.80 -12.92
CA LEU A 985 4.11 -47.12 -13.08
C LEU A 985 5.00 -47.97 -13.99
N VAL A 986 5.77 -48.89 -13.41
CA VAL A 986 6.59 -49.84 -14.19
C VAL A 986 5.82 -51.14 -14.39
N ARG A 987 5.72 -51.59 -15.63
CA ARG A 987 5.06 -52.84 -16.02
C ARG A 987 5.95 -53.67 -16.92
N ASP A 988 5.65 -54.95 -16.98
CA ASP A 988 6.19 -55.88 -17.97
C ASP A 988 5.07 -56.20 -18.96
N THR A 989 5.28 -55.83 -20.23
CA THR A 989 4.36 -56.09 -21.36
C THR A 989 5.05 -56.89 -22.47
N THR A 990 6.26 -57.38 -22.22
CA THR A 990 7.13 -58.02 -23.22
C THR A 990 7.01 -59.54 -23.14
N ALA A 991 6.52 -60.18 -24.20
CA ALA A 991 6.35 -61.63 -24.21
C ALA A 991 7.70 -62.39 -24.27
N PRO A 992 7.83 -63.53 -23.55
CA PRO A 992 9.02 -64.36 -23.54
C PRO A 992 9.53 -64.76 -24.93
N GLN A 993 10.86 -64.82 -25.08
CA GLN A 993 11.50 -65.37 -26.27
C GLN A 993 11.49 -66.91 -26.20
N LEU A 994 10.48 -67.50 -26.85
CA LEU A 994 10.24 -68.95 -26.90
C LEU A 994 10.89 -69.60 -28.14
N THR A 995 11.65 -70.67 -27.92
CA THR A 995 12.25 -71.53 -28.95
C THR A 995 11.66 -72.95 -28.85
N CYS A 996 10.96 -73.38 -29.90
CA CYS A 996 10.47 -74.76 -30.03
C CYS A 996 11.62 -75.75 -30.35
N PRO A 997 11.47 -77.05 -30.02
CA PRO A 997 12.33 -78.10 -30.55
C PRO A 997 12.09 -78.29 -32.08
N GLU A 998 13.00 -79.01 -32.73
CA GLU A 998 12.80 -79.45 -34.12
C GLU A 998 11.71 -80.53 -34.24
N ASP A 999 11.11 -80.68 -35.43
CA ASP A 999 10.09 -81.68 -35.74
C ASP A 999 10.58 -83.11 -35.45
N VAL A 1000 9.82 -83.86 -34.65
CA VAL A 1000 10.17 -85.23 -34.24
C VAL A 1000 9.44 -86.24 -35.12
N SER A 1001 10.19 -87.13 -35.77
CA SER A 1001 9.61 -88.23 -36.55
C SER A 1001 10.07 -89.59 -36.04
N VAL A 1002 9.12 -90.52 -35.93
CA VAL A 1002 9.34 -91.92 -35.54
C VAL A 1002 8.74 -92.84 -36.59
N THR A 1003 9.27 -94.05 -36.73
CA THR A 1003 8.74 -95.05 -37.68
C THR A 1003 8.38 -96.33 -36.95
N VAL A 1004 7.13 -96.77 -37.09
CA VAL A 1004 6.57 -97.94 -36.41
C VAL A 1004 6.15 -99.02 -37.41
N GLU A 1005 6.18 -100.29 -36.96
CA GLU A 1005 5.95 -101.44 -37.84
C GLU A 1005 4.44 -101.78 -38.00
N ALA A 1006 3.58 -101.55 -36.98
CA ALA A 1006 2.11 -101.46 -37.08
C ALA A 1006 1.42 -101.23 -35.70
N GLU A 1007 1.43 -100.01 -35.16
CA GLU A 1007 0.64 -99.67 -33.95
C GLU A 1007 -0.42 -98.60 -34.22
N ALA A 1008 -1.58 -98.70 -33.54
CA ALA A 1008 -2.70 -97.77 -33.73
C ALA A 1008 -2.48 -96.40 -33.07
N VAL A 1009 -1.67 -96.37 -32.01
CA VAL A 1009 -1.04 -95.19 -31.41
C VAL A 1009 0.33 -95.59 -30.87
N HIS A 1010 1.30 -94.68 -30.88
CA HIS A 1010 2.65 -94.90 -30.36
C HIS A 1010 3.06 -93.78 -29.40
N THR A 1011 3.77 -94.09 -28.32
CA THR A 1011 4.32 -93.08 -27.40
C THR A 1011 5.48 -92.35 -28.06
N VAL A 1012 5.47 -91.01 -28.06
CA VAL A 1012 6.58 -90.20 -28.57
C VAL A 1012 7.08 -89.26 -27.47
N GLU A 1013 8.36 -89.40 -27.13
CA GLU A 1013 9.11 -88.41 -26.37
C GLU A 1013 9.77 -87.43 -27.33
N PHE A 1014 9.67 -86.14 -27.02
CA PHE A 1014 10.31 -85.03 -27.72
C PHE A 1014 11.06 -84.12 -26.73
N PRO A 1015 12.10 -83.38 -27.18
CA PRO A 1015 12.84 -82.46 -26.32
C PRO A 1015 11.95 -81.34 -25.78
N PRO A 1016 12.22 -80.80 -24.58
CA PRO A 1016 11.52 -79.63 -24.09
C PRO A 1016 11.85 -78.40 -24.93
N ALA A 1017 10.86 -77.54 -25.15
CA ALA A 1017 11.08 -76.18 -25.62
C ALA A 1017 11.82 -75.35 -24.56
N THR A 1018 12.44 -74.25 -24.96
CA THR A 1018 13.10 -73.30 -24.05
C THR A 1018 12.50 -71.92 -24.21
N ALA A 1019 12.21 -71.25 -23.09
CA ALA A 1019 11.84 -69.84 -23.07
C ALA A 1019 12.85 -69.07 -22.22
N VAL A 1020 13.23 -67.89 -22.68
CA VAL A 1020 13.99 -66.90 -21.90
C VAL A 1020 13.24 -65.58 -21.90
N ASP A 1021 13.30 -64.87 -20.80
CA ASP A 1021 12.70 -63.54 -20.65
C ASP A 1021 13.62 -62.64 -19.81
N LEU A 1022 13.43 -61.32 -19.93
CA LEU A 1022 14.24 -60.29 -19.27
C LEU A 1022 13.82 -60.07 -17.80
N VAL A 1023 12.53 -60.23 -17.50
CA VAL A 1023 11.93 -59.91 -16.20
C VAL A 1023 11.64 -61.19 -15.41
N THR A 1024 11.03 -62.16 -16.06
CA THR A 1024 10.65 -63.46 -15.49
C THR A 1024 11.74 -64.49 -15.73
N ALA A 1025 12.56 -64.74 -14.70
CA ALA A 1025 13.71 -65.64 -14.77
C ALA A 1025 13.41 -67.12 -15.17
N SER A 1026 12.14 -67.53 -15.19
CA SER A 1026 11.70 -68.84 -15.69
C SER A 1026 10.22 -68.78 -16.14
N PRO A 1027 9.94 -68.48 -17.43
CA PRO A 1027 8.59 -68.47 -17.95
C PRO A 1027 7.92 -69.86 -17.87
N VAL A 1028 6.61 -69.88 -17.65
CA VAL A 1028 5.81 -71.11 -17.56
C VAL A 1028 5.56 -71.64 -18.97
N LEU A 1029 6.04 -72.85 -19.26
CA LEU A 1029 5.76 -73.57 -20.50
C LEU A 1029 4.53 -74.46 -20.35
N THR A 1030 3.59 -74.33 -21.27
CA THR A 1030 2.43 -75.22 -21.43
C THR A 1030 2.41 -75.81 -22.83
N TYR A 1031 2.09 -77.10 -22.93
CA TYR A 1031 2.08 -77.86 -24.18
C TYR A 1031 0.65 -78.29 -24.50
N SER A 1032 0.26 -78.22 -25.76
CA SER A 1032 -1.03 -78.76 -26.23
C SER A 1032 -1.18 -80.27 -25.98
N ARG A 1033 -0.06 -81.01 -25.95
CA ARG A 1033 0.06 -82.41 -25.50
C ARG A 1033 1.45 -82.63 -24.90
N ASP A 1034 1.55 -83.38 -23.80
CA ASP A 1034 2.83 -83.60 -23.09
C ASP A 1034 3.78 -84.55 -23.83
N SER A 1035 5.09 -84.39 -23.61
CA SER A 1035 6.12 -85.35 -24.04
C SER A 1035 5.89 -86.71 -23.37
N GLY A 1036 5.96 -87.81 -24.14
CA GLY A 1036 5.52 -89.13 -23.69
C GLY A 1036 4.03 -89.43 -23.94
N SER A 1037 3.28 -88.51 -24.55
CA SER A 1037 1.93 -88.77 -25.06
C SER A 1037 1.90 -89.84 -26.16
N THR A 1038 0.74 -90.49 -26.32
CA THR A 1038 0.47 -91.43 -27.43
C THR A 1038 -0.12 -90.73 -28.66
N PHE A 1039 0.49 -90.91 -29.82
CA PHE A 1039 0.13 -90.29 -31.10
C PHE A 1039 -0.31 -91.35 -32.13
N PRO A 1040 -1.40 -91.14 -32.90
CA PRO A 1040 -1.77 -92.02 -34.00
C PRO A 1040 -0.81 -91.85 -35.21
N PRO A 1041 -0.77 -92.82 -36.13
CA PRO A 1041 -0.10 -92.67 -37.42
C PRO A 1041 -0.50 -91.39 -38.17
N GLY A 1042 0.49 -90.69 -38.73
CA GLY A 1042 0.36 -89.37 -39.34
C GLY A 1042 1.06 -88.27 -38.54
N THR A 1043 0.81 -87.01 -38.92
CA THR A 1043 1.45 -85.82 -38.33
C THR A 1043 0.48 -85.11 -37.38
N THR A 1044 0.95 -84.79 -36.17
CA THR A 1044 0.23 -84.02 -35.15
C THR A 1044 1.02 -82.75 -34.81
N PRO A 1045 0.45 -81.54 -34.96
CA PRO A 1045 1.08 -80.32 -34.48
C PRO A 1045 1.05 -80.25 -32.95
N ILE A 1046 2.15 -79.78 -32.37
CA ILE A 1046 2.31 -79.51 -30.94
C ILE A 1046 2.54 -78.01 -30.76
N THR A 1047 1.48 -77.28 -30.41
CA THR A 1047 1.60 -75.91 -29.95
C THR A 1047 2.18 -75.88 -28.55
N VAL A 1048 3.17 -75.00 -28.33
CA VAL A 1048 3.77 -74.66 -27.04
C VAL A 1048 3.48 -73.19 -26.75
N THR A 1049 3.03 -72.87 -25.54
CA THR A 1049 2.87 -71.49 -25.06
C THR A 1049 3.82 -71.24 -23.89
N ALA A 1050 4.62 -70.17 -23.98
CA ALA A 1050 5.34 -69.59 -22.86
C ALA A 1050 4.52 -68.43 -22.29
N GLU A 1051 4.43 -68.37 -20.96
CA GLU A 1051 3.77 -67.28 -20.22
C GLU A 1051 4.70 -66.78 -19.12
N ASP A 1052 4.90 -65.46 -19.02
CA ASP A 1052 5.70 -64.83 -17.98
C ASP A 1052 4.90 -64.64 -16.66
N ALA A 1053 5.49 -63.95 -15.67
CA ALA A 1053 4.84 -63.66 -14.39
C ALA A 1053 3.86 -62.47 -14.44
N ALA A 1054 3.86 -61.67 -15.51
CA ALA A 1054 2.92 -60.57 -15.76
C ALA A 1054 1.69 -61.01 -16.57
N GLY A 1055 1.79 -62.15 -17.28
CA GLY A 1055 0.75 -62.74 -18.13
C GLY A 1055 0.93 -62.51 -19.62
N ASN A 1056 2.08 -61.99 -20.09
CA ASN A 1056 2.34 -61.89 -21.53
C ASN A 1056 2.77 -63.26 -22.08
N ARG A 1057 2.47 -63.50 -23.36
CA ARG A 1057 2.47 -64.86 -23.93
C ARG A 1057 3.11 -64.91 -25.32
N ALA A 1058 3.94 -65.93 -25.53
CA ALA A 1058 4.50 -66.28 -26.83
C ALA A 1058 4.16 -67.73 -27.18
N THR A 1059 3.96 -68.02 -28.47
CA THR A 1059 3.55 -69.34 -28.96
C THR A 1059 4.42 -69.79 -30.14
N CYS A 1060 4.77 -71.08 -30.17
CA CYS A 1060 5.39 -71.73 -31.32
C CYS A 1060 4.79 -73.13 -31.53
N ASP A 1061 4.96 -73.67 -32.74
CA ASP A 1061 4.50 -75.00 -33.12
C ASP A 1061 5.65 -75.83 -33.69
N PHE A 1062 5.67 -77.12 -33.37
CA PHE A 1062 6.49 -78.14 -34.04
C PHE A 1062 5.64 -79.39 -34.32
N GLN A 1063 6.11 -80.27 -35.20
CA GLN A 1063 5.36 -81.44 -35.64
C GLN A 1063 5.88 -82.74 -35.00
N VAL A 1064 4.95 -83.61 -34.59
CA VAL A 1064 5.22 -85.01 -34.24
C VAL A 1064 4.64 -85.91 -35.33
N SER A 1065 5.50 -86.65 -36.04
CA SER A 1065 5.09 -87.53 -37.16
C SER A 1065 5.36 -89.01 -36.87
N VAL A 1066 4.29 -89.80 -36.80
CA VAL A 1066 4.35 -91.27 -36.65
C VAL A 1066 4.17 -91.92 -38.01
N ASN A 1067 5.28 -92.34 -38.61
CA ASN A 1067 5.32 -92.98 -39.94
C ASN A 1067 5.14 -94.50 -39.82
N VAL A 1068 4.51 -95.13 -40.82
CA VAL A 1068 4.36 -96.60 -40.88
C VAL A 1068 5.16 -97.14 -42.06
N LYS A 1069 5.92 -98.22 -41.82
CA LYS A 1069 6.93 -98.75 -42.75
C LYS A 1069 6.33 -99.70 -43.81
N PRO A 1070 6.54 -99.48 -45.11
CA PRO A 1070 6.14 -100.43 -46.16
C PRO A 1070 7.07 -101.65 -46.23
N ALA A 1071 6.53 -102.82 -46.60
CA ALA A 1071 7.31 -104.04 -46.83
C ALA A 1071 7.87 -104.11 -48.29
N PRO A 1072 9.02 -104.76 -48.53
CA PRO A 1072 9.76 -104.62 -49.80
C PRO A 1072 9.35 -105.63 -50.89
N PHE A 1073 9.53 -105.24 -52.16
CA PHE A 1073 9.55 -106.14 -53.33
C PHE A 1073 10.65 -105.67 -54.31
N ASP A 1074 11.06 -106.54 -55.25
CA ASP A 1074 12.38 -106.50 -55.91
C ASP A 1074 12.32 -106.53 -57.45
N ALA A 1075 13.48 -106.22 -58.08
CA ALA A 1075 13.88 -106.40 -59.48
C ALA A 1075 13.13 -105.58 -60.58
N GLY A 1076 13.79 -104.52 -61.06
CA GLY A 1076 13.38 -103.72 -62.23
C GLY A 1076 14.15 -104.03 -63.52
N THR A 1077 14.11 -103.08 -64.47
CA THR A 1077 14.97 -103.02 -65.69
C THR A 1077 14.96 -101.59 -66.26
N GLU A 1078 16.12 -101.05 -66.64
CA GLU A 1078 16.24 -99.81 -67.43
C GLU A 1078 16.17 -100.11 -68.94
N PRO A 1079 15.96 -99.09 -69.82
CA PRO A 1079 17.14 -98.43 -70.40
C PRO A 1079 17.02 -96.92 -70.74
N ASP A 1080 18.08 -96.19 -70.35
CA ASP A 1080 18.77 -95.12 -71.10
C ASP A 1080 18.03 -93.81 -71.49
N ALA A 1081 18.82 -92.81 -71.93
CA ALA A 1081 18.51 -91.39 -71.82
C ALA A 1081 17.92 -90.69 -73.06
N GLY A 1082 17.28 -89.54 -72.84
CA GLY A 1082 16.86 -88.59 -73.87
C GLY A 1082 16.70 -87.17 -73.33
N THR A 1083 17.49 -86.23 -73.82
CA THR A 1083 17.47 -84.81 -73.40
C THR A 1083 16.63 -83.94 -74.33
N GLN A 1084 15.88 -82.98 -73.76
CA GLN A 1084 15.83 -81.54 -74.14
C GLN A 1084 14.54 -80.85 -73.65
N GLU A 1085 14.69 -79.63 -73.11
CA GLU A 1085 13.65 -78.59 -73.18
C GLU A 1085 13.70 -77.93 -74.58
N PRO A 1086 12.58 -77.37 -75.09
CA PRO A 1086 12.44 -75.92 -74.93
C PRO A 1086 10.99 -75.40 -74.78
N ASP A 1087 10.86 -74.36 -73.95
CA ASP A 1087 10.12 -73.08 -74.11
C ASP A 1087 8.68 -73.02 -74.72
N ALA A 1088 8.03 -71.86 -74.56
CA ALA A 1088 6.58 -71.75 -74.45
C ALA A 1088 5.80 -71.32 -75.71
N GLY A 1089 4.48 -71.61 -75.67
CA GLY A 1089 3.45 -70.68 -76.16
C GLY A 1089 2.27 -71.27 -76.95
N THR A 1090 1.03 -70.89 -76.61
CA THR A 1090 0.12 -70.06 -77.45
C THR A 1090 -1.29 -69.81 -76.88
N GLN A 1091 -1.66 -68.53 -76.76
CA GLN A 1091 -2.92 -67.87 -77.17
C GLN A 1091 -4.33 -68.45 -76.83
N THR A 1092 -5.08 -67.72 -75.97
CA THR A 1092 -6.37 -66.99 -76.17
C THR A 1092 -7.35 -67.34 -77.33
N PRO A 1093 -8.67 -66.98 -77.31
CA PRO A 1093 -9.47 -66.20 -76.31
C PRO A 1093 -10.88 -66.81 -75.97
N ASP A 1094 -11.68 -66.17 -75.10
CA ASP A 1094 -12.96 -65.45 -75.46
C ASP A 1094 -13.55 -64.71 -74.20
N ALA A 1095 -14.72 -64.06 -74.30
CA ALA A 1095 -15.14 -62.95 -73.44
C ALA A 1095 -16.46 -63.09 -72.63
N GLY A 1096 -16.67 -62.21 -71.63
CA GLY A 1096 -17.97 -61.54 -71.46
C GLY A 1096 -18.54 -61.27 -70.04
N VAL A 1097 -19.23 -60.12 -69.92
CA VAL A 1097 -20.33 -59.76 -68.99
C VAL A 1097 -19.97 -59.12 -67.61
N SER A 1098 -20.89 -58.27 -67.12
CA SER A 1098 -20.89 -57.36 -65.93
C SER A 1098 -22.26 -57.49 -65.20
N PRO A 1099 -22.61 -56.84 -64.04
CA PRO A 1099 -22.31 -55.45 -63.64
C PRO A 1099 -22.12 -55.14 -62.11
N ILE A 1100 -22.02 -53.83 -61.81
CA ILE A 1100 -22.08 -53.09 -60.52
C ILE A 1100 -23.50 -53.11 -59.86
N PRO A 1101 -23.79 -52.65 -58.60
CA PRO A 1101 -23.25 -51.45 -57.90
C PRO A 1101 -23.11 -51.43 -56.33
N ASP A 1102 -22.64 -50.28 -55.83
CA ASP A 1102 -22.80 -49.66 -54.47
C ASP A 1102 -24.28 -49.29 -54.13
N PRO A 1103 -24.71 -48.65 -52.98
CA PRO A 1103 -23.95 -47.86 -51.97
C PRO A 1103 -24.41 -47.96 -50.46
N GLU A 1104 -23.79 -47.11 -49.61
CA GLU A 1104 -24.29 -46.39 -48.39
C GLU A 1104 -25.38 -46.96 -47.43
N GLY A 1105 -25.14 -46.79 -46.10
CA GLY A 1105 -26.02 -45.90 -45.32
C GLY A 1105 -26.51 -46.28 -43.89
N ARG A 1106 -26.10 -45.45 -42.90
CA ARG A 1106 -26.83 -45.01 -41.66
C ARG A 1106 -27.15 -46.00 -40.51
N GLY A 1107 -26.97 -45.52 -39.26
CA GLY A 1107 -28.14 -45.39 -38.35
C GLY A 1107 -28.01 -45.77 -36.85
N CYS A 1108 -27.77 -44.76 -36.00
CA CYS A 1108 -28.34 -44.57 -34.64
C CYS A 1108 -28.12 -45.60 -33.49
N GLY A 1109 -28.01 -45.07 -32.25
CA GLY A 1109 -28.04 -45.81 -30.98
C GLY A 1109 -27.43 -44.99 -29.84
N CYS A 1110 -28.07 -44.88 -28.67
CA CYS A 1110 -27.73 -43.85 -27.67
C CYS A 1110 -27.66 -44.34 -26.20
N ALA A 1111 -26.81 -43.63 -25.44
CA ALA A 1111 -26.97 -43.19 -24.04
C ALA A 1111 -26.78 -44.17 -22.84
N ALA A 1112 -25.84 -43.75 -21.98
CA ALA A 1112 -25.94 -43.59 -20.52
C ALA A 1112 -26.03 -44.81 -19.56
N GLY A 1113 -25.32 -44.69 -18.42
CA GLY A 1113 -25.42 -45.58 -17.26
C GLY A 1113 -24.45 -45.16 -16.15
N SER A 1114 -24.97 -44.70 -15.00
CA SER A 1114 -24.20 -44.22 -13.84
C SER A 1114 -23.94 -45.31 -12.79
N GLY A 1115 -22.84 -45.23 -12.03
CA GLY A 1115 -22.64 -46.08 -10.85
C GLY A 1115 -21.45 -45.69 -9.96
N ALA A 1116 -21.70 -45.43 -8.68
CA ALA A 1116 -20.74 -45.15 -7.61
C ALA A 1116 -21.38 -45.54 -6.26
N PRO A 1117 -20.69 -45.44 -5.10
CA PRO A 1117 -19.39 -46.02 -4.79
C PRO A 1117 -19.41 -46.80 -3.45
N ALA A 1118 -18.40 -47.65 -3.20
CA ALA A 1118 -18.04 -48.18 -1.88
C ALA A 1118 -16.68 -48.91 -1.96
N SER A 1119 -15.87 -49.10 -0.90
CA SER A 1119 -15.67 -48.38 0.38
C SER A 1119 -14.56 -49.12 1.14
N ALA A 1120 -13.90 -48.47 2.11
CA ALA A 1120 -13.13 -49.12 3.19
C ALA A 1120 -11.84 -49.90 2.79
N VAL A 1121 -10.90 -50.24 3.69
CA VAL A 1121 -10.27 -49.49 4.81
C VAL A 1121 -9.06 -50.29 5.33
N TRP A 1122 -7.95 -49.63 5.67
CA TRP A 1122 -6.91 -50.01 6.67
C TRP A 1122 -5.69 -50.93 6.36
N TRP A 1123 -4.53 -50.25 6.27
CA TRP A 1123 -3.40 -50.27 7.24
C TRP A 1123 -2.28 -51.36 7.24
N MET A 1124 -1.13 -50.90 7.77
CA MET A 1124 0.07 -51.61 8.29
C MET A 1124 1.04 -52.28 7.30
N LEU A 1125 2.34 -52.48 7.63
CA LEU A 1125 3.37 -51.71 8.36
C LEU A 1125 4.65 -52.59 8.39
N GLY A 1126 5.85 -52.02 8.21
CA GLY A 1126 7.12 -52.71 8.51
C GLY A 1126 8.25 -52.35 7.52
N LEU A 1127 9.17 -51.43 7.79
CA LEU A 1127 10.22 -51.35 8.83
C LEU A 1127 11.49 -52.19 8.57
N LEU A 1128 12.63 -51.47 8.69
CA LEU A 1128 13.99 -51.90 9.07
C LEU A 1128 14.91 -52.62 8.03
N GLY A 1129 16.20 -52.23 8.05
CA GLY A 1129 17.31 -52.89 7.32
C GLY A 1129 18.07 -51.96 6.35
N ALA A 1130 18.67 -50.83 6.74
CA ALA A 1130 19.82 -50.65 7.64
C ALA A 1130 21.22 -51.04 7.08
N MET A 1131 22.18 -50.12 7.27
CA MET A 1131 23.66 -50.26 7.24
C MET A 1131 24.49 -50.18 5.92
N ALA A 1132 25.40 -49.19 5.96
CA ALA A 1132 26.85 -49.31 5.74
C ALA A 1132 27.47 -49.21 4.32
N ALA A 1133 27.62 -47.96 3.87
CA ALA A 1133 28.90 -47.29 3.66
C ALA A 1133 30.11 -48.06 3.05
N ARG A 1134 30.68 -47.49 1.96
CA ARG A 1134 32.09 -47.00 1.95
C ARG A 1134 32.45 -46.10 0.76
N ARG A 1135 33.26 -45.07 1.07
CA ARG A 1135 34.32 -44.39 0.29
C ARG A 1135 34.58 -44.97 -1.14
N ARG A 1136 34.78 -44.16 -2.19
CA ARG A 1136 35.87 -43.16 -2.30
C ARG A 1136 35.67 -42.11 -3.42
N SER A 1137 35.84 -40.84 -3.03
CA SER A 1137 36.69 -39.78 -3.64
C SER A 1137 37.26 -39.92 -5.08
N ILE A 1138 37.29 -38.77 -5.78
CA ILE A 1138 37.96 -38.44 -7.06
C ILE A 1138 37.18 -38.97 -8.29
N SER A 1139 36.92 -38.17 -9.32
CA SER A 1139 37.34 -36.77 -9.58
C SER A 1139 36.39 -35.73 -8.99
#